data_AF-A0A7S2UZJ9-F1
#
_entry.id   AF-A0A7S2UZJ9-F1
#
_cell.length_a   1.000
_cell.length_b   1.000
_cell.length_c   1.000
_cell.angle_alpha   90.00
_cell.angle_beta   90.00
_cell.angle_gamma   90.00
#
_symmetry.space_group_name_H-M   'P 1'
#
loop_
_entity.id
_entity.type
_entity.pdbx_description
1 polymer ?
#
loop_
_entity_poly.entity_id
_entity_poly.type
_entity_poly.pdbx_seq_one_letter_code
_entity_poly.pdbx_strand_id
1 'polypeptide(L)'
;MIPSKLLALAAFLLQGICAGGNVIGIDMGSEFMKVALVQPGSPLEIVINFHSKRKTPTYITFYKGERYYGSDAFGMTSKSPQSTYFHVGSLLGRDEDHPLSAQRLEGFRAGVSPRFNETRGGLVFDAPAAAAAVGEGGVFTPEELVGMLLSYARAMTKNFGGSTVQDCVLTVPSFATHLERRALLDAANIAGLKVLSLVEENTAAALQFGIDRIYENETNVLFYNMGSTSTQVSIVTYSSYGGSGGGDNKDSKKKDKKGSGGTGQFVVRGKGWDWDLGGSQMDGVMLDFLADEFNKKWASDGRDIRDVARPIAKLRAEAKKVKEVLSANSEIPVWMNSVYEDTDFNTMVKRELLEEMSAPLLARVTSPIDDALAAAGLTLSDIDIVELIGGSVRVPKVKQILKDYFGELELGIHLNQDESMALGAAFHAANLSTAFRVRKVGMQDINPFAIDLHLSDLPEEGSPSAFGGLLNRLWSSSGDKEEEAKDAGDEEAWTKKSNLYEVGALLDTKKKISFTHAQDVEVQLAYPDPVAAEGSESKNPQLPLGTRPLLAVYNVTGVGPFAKDLADKGLGSPKVVLHFHLQSSGLTVLSKAEAVLEEEIEYEAEEEVPLTDEELKEAEEAAKAEESAESEEEEESAEEASAEEASAESEEEEESAEEASAEEEEKTEKKKSRKKVKKTKTVTVTKTKKKVHKKPLKVVLSNTYMELRPYSAEMFKESTAKLDELQRLDEERMAKEEAKNSLESFIFQTRNRVYDEEETINQVSTEEQREEVLSECMSLEDWLYEDGFDASVEEYGKKKGALRKLGQAIFKRAEELTARPAAVEEARGILTKFRGLVTTWEEEKPWITEEERTDVLERIQKAEDWLAEQEEKQADQPSHEDPVFLSTDVDPKMKPVKSLMAKLNKKPKPAPPKPAENESETVEASSEEDLDKKSEEAEGETSGDSESQNADADEQTETAEEDGSTEPNDASNDEL
;
A
#
# COMPACT_ATOMS: atom_id res chain seq x y z
N MET A 1 -38.13 17.41 14.94
CA MET A 1 -37.60 16.95 13.64
C MET A 1 -36.28 17.66 13.41
N ILE A 2 -35.18 16.94 13.18
CA ILE A 2 -33.91 17.55 12.73
C ILE A 2 -34.00 17.69 11.21
N PRO A 3 -33.67 18.85 10.59
CA PRO A 3 -33.79 19.01 9.15
C PRO A 3 -32.82 18.09 8.41
N SER A 4 -33.29 17.39 7.38
CA SER A 4 -32.53 16.34 6.67
C SER A 4 -31.18 16.81 6.11
N LYS A 5 -31.06 18.10 5.75
CA LYS A 5 -29.79 18.71 5.32
C LYS A 5 -28.70 18.66 6.40
N LEU A 6 -29.06 18.74 7.68
CA LEU A 6 -28.11 18.64 8.80
C LEU A 6 -27.69 17.18 9.04
N LEU A 7 -28.58 16.20 8.81
CA LEU A 7 -28.20 14.78 8.81
C LEU A 7 -27.27 14.46 7.63
N ALA A 8 -27.55 14.98 6.44
CA ALA A 8 -26.70 14.81 5.26
C ALA A 8 -25.32 15.46 5.45
N LEU A 9 -25.26 16.68 6.02
CA LEU A 9 -23.98 17.35 6.31
C LEU A 9 -23.19 16.61 7.41
N ALA A 10 -23.86 16.10 8.44
CA ALA A 10 -23.24 15.28 9.48
C ALA A 10 -22.70 13.96 8.91
N ALA A 11 -23.42 13.30 8.00
CA ALA A 11 -22.95 12.11 7.30
C ALA A 11 -21.72 12.41 6.43
N PHE A 12 -21.71 13.53 5.71
CA PHE A 12 -20.57 13.97 4.90
C PHE A 12 -19.34 14.32 5.74
N LEU A 13 -19.54 14.95 6.91
CA LEU A 13 -18.47 15.26 7.86
C LEU A 13 -17.92 14.01 8.55
N LEU A 14 -18.78 13.04 8.91
CA LEU A 14 -18.36 11.74 9.45
C LEU A 14 -17.61 10.89 8.41
N GLN A 15 -17.99 10.96 7.13
CA GLN A 15 -17.22 10.35 6.04
C GLN A 15 -15.89 11.08 5.80
N GLY A 16 -15.86 12.41 5.90
CA GLY A 16 -14.66 13.23 5.69
C GLY A 16 -13.58 13.10 6.77
N ILE A 17 -13.91 12.61 7.96
CA ILE A 17 -12.96 12.47 9.09
C ILE A 17 -12.24 11.10 9.08
N CYS A 18 -12.74 10.10 8.35
CA CYS A 18 -12.19 8.75 8.31
C CYS A 18 -11.59 8.34 6.96
N ALA A 19 -11.16 9.30 6.13
CA ALA A 19 -10.19 9.07 5.05
C ALA A 19 -8.78 8.88 5.64
N GLY A 20 -8.62 7.89 6.51
CA GLY A 20 -7.36 7.60 7.19
C GLY A 20 -6.28 7.22 6.18
N GLY A 21 -5.07 7.76 6.34
CA GLY A 21 -3.93 7.55 5.43
C GLY A 21 -3.32 6.14 5.47
N ASN A 22 -4.12 5.13 5.82
CA ASN A 22 -3.76 3.73 5.92
C ASN A 22 -3.23 3.22 4.57
N VAL A 23 -2.21 2.36 4.62
CA VAL A 23 -1.65 1.69 3.43
C VAL A 23 -1.45 0.20 3.69
N ILE A 24 -1.52 -0.59 2.62
CA ILE A 24 -1.23 -2.03 2.67
C ILE A 24 -0.07 -2.44 1.76
N GLY A 25 0.73 -3.38 2.25
CA GLY A 25 1.62 -4.21 1.43
C GLY A 25 0.95 -5.53 1.17
N ILE A 26 0.85 -5.95 -0.09
CA ILE A 26 0.30 -7.26 -0.46
C ILE A 26 1.42 -8.10 -1.06
N ASP A 27 1.74 -9.21 -0.40
CA ASP A 27 2.49 -10.28 -1.03
C ASP A 27 1.56 -11.10 -1.92
N MET A 28 1.74 -11.00 -3.23
CA MET A 28 0.94 -11.67 -4.27
C MET A 28 1.49 -13.07 -4.63
N GLY A 29 2.19 -13.72 -3.70
CA GLY A 29 2.80 -15.03 -3.89
C GLY A 29 1.83 -16.09 -4.45
N SER A 30 2.29 -16.84 -5.45
CA SER A 30 1.48 -17.61 -6.41
C SER A 30 0.53 -18.68 -5.86
N GLU A 31 0.64 -19.05 -4.59
CA GLU A 31 -0.25 -19.99 -3.89
C GLU A 31 -0.91 -19.38 -2.64
N PHE A 32 -0.24 -18.41 -2.01
CA PHE A 32 -0.65 -17.80 -0.75
C PHE A 32 -0.39 -16.30 -0.78
N MET A 33 -1.48 -15.53 -0.79
CA MET A 33 -1.47 -14.09 -0.58
C MET A 33 -1.35 -13.78 0.92
N LYS A 34 -0.58 -12.74 1.27
CA LYS A 34 -0.52 -12.18 2.62
C LYS A 34 -0.65 -10.66 2.52
N VAL A 35 -1.27 -10.04 3.50
CA VAL A 35 -1.48 -8.59 3.53
C VAL A 35 -0.91 -8.06 4.84
N ALA A 36 -0.09 -7.02 4.75
CA ALA A 36 0.41 -6.26 5.88
C ALA A 36 -0.20 -4.85 5.85
N LEU A 37 -0.59 -4.32 7.00
CA LEU A 37 -1.30 -3.06 7.17
C LEU A 37 -0.49 -2.09 8.03
N VAL A 38 -0.50 -0.81 7.65
CA VAL A 38 -0.01 0.30 8.46
C VAL A 38 -1.15 1.28 8.69
N GLN A 39 -1.43 1.63 9.95
CA GLN A 39 -2.43 2.62 10.35
C GLN A 39 -1.81 3.67 11.28
N PRO A 40 -2.24 4.94 11.25
CA PRO A 40 -1.72 5.95 12.18
C PRO A 40 -1.95 5.57 13.64
N GLY A 41 -0.88 5.48 14.43
CA GLY A 41 -0.92 5.09 15.83
C GLY A 41 -0.83 3.58 16.10
N SER A 42 -0.92 2.73 15.07
CA SER A 42 -0.74 1.28 15.17
C SER A 42 0.66 0.85 14.69
N PRO A 43 1.17 -0.30 15.15
CA PRO A 43 2.35 -0.93 14.53
C PRO A 43 2.07 -1.42 13.10
N LEU A 44 3.12 -1.86 12.42
CA LEU A 44 3.03 -2.62 11.17
C LEU A 44 2.59 -4.06 11.49
N GLU A 45 1.44 -4.49 10.99
CA GLU A 45 0.84 -5.78 11.35
C GLU A 45 0.45 -6.63 10.13
N ILE A 46 0.44 -7.95 10.28
CA ILE A 46 -0.14 -8.88 9.29
C ILE A 46 -1.66 -8.97 9.51
N VAL A 47 -2.42 -8.63 8.48
CA VAL A 47 -3.87 -8.80 8.41
C VAL A 47 -4.20 -10.30 8.45
N ILE A 48 -4.98 -10.71 9.44
CA ILE A 48 -5.60 -12.04 9.44
C ILE A 48 -6.84 -12.06 8.54
N ASN A 49 -7.06 -13.19 7.88
CA ASN A 49 -8.29 -13.42 7.11
C ASN A 49 -9.48 -13.79 8.01
N PHE A 50 -10.66 -13.97 7.41
CA PHE A 50 -11.90 -14.36 8.10
C PHE A 50 -11.83 -15.71 8.84
N HIS A 51 -10.75 -16.48 8.65
CA HIS A 51 -10.45 -17.73 9.37
C HIS A 51 -9.34 -17.56 10.43
N SER A 52 -9.01 -16.31 10.81
CA SER A 52 -7.92 -15.93 11.71
C SER A 52 -6.52 -16.38 11.27
N LYS A 53 -6.32 -16.70 9.98
CA LYS A 53 -5.02 -17.13 9.43
C LYS A 53 -4.26 -15.94 8.85
N ARG A 54 -2.94 -15.90 9.10
CA ARG A 54 -1.99 -14.88 8.60
C ARG A 54 -1.62 -15.02 7.11
N LYS A 55 -2.12 -16.05 6.43
CA LYS A 55 -2.00 -16.22 4.97
C LYS A 55 -3.26 -16.84 4.35
N THR A 56 -3.54 -16.45 3.11
CA THR A 56 -4.78 -16.75 2.38
C THR A 56 -4.44 -17.46 1.06
N PRO A 57 -4.95 -18.69 0.82
CA PRO A 57 -4.76 -19.35 -0.47
C PRO A 57 -5.25 -18.49 -1.64
N THR A 58 -4.51 -18.42 -2.74
CA THR A 58 -4.91 -17.70 -3.96
C THR A 58 -5.88 -18.53 -4.79
N TYR A 59 -7.00 -18.90 -4.18
CA TYR A 59 -8.06 -19.74 -4.73
C TYR A 59 -9.39 -18.96 -4.77
N ILE A 60 -10.14 -19.12 -5.86
CA ILE A 60 -11.52 -18.66 -6.04
C ILE A 60 -12.36 -19.85 -6.50
N THR A 61 -13.50 -20.13 -5.89
CA THR A 61 -14.44 -21.14 -6.39
C THR A 61 -15.82 -20.57 -6.53
N PHE A 62 -16.44 -20.73 -7.70
CA PHE A 62 -17.86 -20.44 -7.89
C PHE A 62 -18.67 -21.72 -7.70
N TYR A 63 -19.67 -21.72 -6.82
CA TYR A 63 -20.53 -22.88 -6.57
C TYR A 63 -21.94 -22.40 -6.24
N LYS A 64 -22.98 -23.00 -6.84
CA LYS A 64 -24.41 -22.65 -6.61
C LYS A 64 -24.81 -21.16 -6.77
N GLY A 65 -23.98 -20.33 -7.40
CA GLY A 65 -24.20 -18.88 -7.54
C GLY A 65 -23.33 -18.02 -6.62
N GLU A 66 -22.45 -18.65 -5.83
CA GLU A 66 -21.73 -18.08 -4.70
C GLU A 66 -20.23 -18.06 -5.01
N ARG A 67 -19.51 -16.97 -4.67
CA ARG A 67 -18.03 -16.95 -4.71
C ARG A 67 -17.45 -17.30 -3.36
N TYR A 68 -16.63 -18.33 -3.35
CA TYR A 68 -15.76 -18.70 -2.24
C TYR A 68 -14.33 -18.24 -2.53
N TYR A 69 -13.59 -17.92 -1.47
CA TYR A 69 -12.20 -17.48 -1.54
C TYR A 69 -11.32 -18.29 -0.58
N GLY A 70 -10.00 -18.24 -0.76
CA GLY A 70 -9.06 -18.65 0.28
C GLY A 70 -9.21 -20.10 0.74
N SER A 71 -9.44 -20.29 2.05
CA SER A 71 -9.60 -21.62 2.64
C SER A 71 -10.84 -22.35 2.12
N ASP A 72 -11.91 -21.62 1.82
CA ASP A 72 -13.20 -22.19 1.43
C ASP A 72 -13.17 -22.65 -0.02
N ALA A 73 -12.62 -21.83 -0.91
CA ALA A 73 -12.37 -22.21 -2.30
C ALA A 73 -11.46 -23.45 -2.40
N PHE A 74 -10.38 -23.49 -1.60
CA PHE A 74 -9.54 -24.67 -1.49
C PHE A 74 -10.35 -25.91 -1.03
N GLY A 75 -11.16 -25.79 0.02
CA GLY A 75 -12.05 -26.86 0.49
C GLY A 75 -13.13 -27.29 -0.51
N MET A 76 -13.53 -26.40 -1.42
CA MET A 76 -14.51 -26.66 -2.48
C MET A 76 -13.91 -27.25 -3.77
N THR A 77 -12.57 -27.24 -3.92
CA THR A 77 -11.86 -27.66 -5.16
C THR A 77 -12.22 -29.09 -5.61
N SER A 78 -12.37 -30.04 -4.68
CA SER A 78 -12.74 -31.44 -4.99
C SER A 78 -14.24 -31.65 -5.28
N LYS A 79 -15.09 -30.68 -4.92
CA LYS A 79 -16.53 -30.68 -5.20
C LYS A 79 -16.83 -30.01 -6.54
N SER A 80 -16.15 -28.89 -6.83
CA SER A 80 -16.39 -28.06 -8.02
C SER A 80 -15.09 -27.66 -8.75
N PRO A 81 -14.31 -28.64 -9.27
CA PRO A 81 -13.07 -28.35 -10.01
C PRO A 81 -13.31 -27.63 -11.34
N GLN A 82 -14.52 -27.74 -11.89
CA GLN A 82 -14.99 -27.07 -13.11
C GLN A 82 -15.08 -25.53 -12.98
N SER A 83 -14.98 -25.02 -11.76
CA SER A 83 -15.28 -23.62 -11.42
C SER A 83 -14.35 -23.08 -10.33
N THR A 84 -13.17 -23.69 -10.19
CA THR A 84 -12.14 -23.32 -9.21
C THR A 84 -10.89 -22.81 -9.91
N TYR A 85 -10.52 -21.56 -9.60
CA TYR A 85 -9.39 -20.82 -10.14
C TYR A 85 -8.28 -20.73 -9.09
N PHE A 86 -7.05 -21.07 -9.47
CA PHE A 86 -5.86 -21.03 -8.61
C PHE A 86 -4.60 -20.71 -9.42
N HIS A 87 -3.51 -20.29 -8.77
CA HIS A 87 -2.28 -19.78 -9.42
C HIS A 87 -2.47 -18.64 -10.43
N VAL A 88 -3.64 -17.99 -10.47
CA VAL A 88 -4.05 -17.03 -11.52
C VAL A 88 -3.10 -15.84 -11.71
N GLY A 89 -2.36 -15.43 -10.67
CA GLY A 89 -1.33 -14.40 -10.78
C GLY A 89 -0.20 -14.75 -11.76
N SER A 90 0.11 -16.04 -11.95
CA SER A 90 1.11 -16.50 -12.94
C SER A 90 0.64 -16.41 -14.39
N LEU A 91 -0.66 -16.23 -14.62
CA LEU A 91 -1.29 -16.11 -15.95
C LEU A 91 -1.49 -14.65 -16.40
N LEU A 92 -1.26 -13.68 -15.51
CA LEU A 92 -1.23 -12.27 -15.86
C LEU A 92 -0.20 -12.03 -16.97
N GLY A 93 -0.53 -11.19 -17.94
CA GLY A 93 0.43 -10.78 -18.98
C GLY A 93 0.70 -11.83 -20.08
N ARG A 94 -0.11 -12.89 -20.19
CA ARG A 94 0.17 -14.04 -21.07
C ARG A 94 -1.03 -14.51 -21.92
N ASP A 95 -0.73 -15.29 -22.94
CA ASP A 95 -1.65 -16.09 -23.77
C ASP A 95 -1.63 -17.57 -23.33
N GLU A 96 -2.20 -18.48 -24.12
CA GLU A 96 -2.18 -19.93 -23.87
C GLU A 96 -0.92 -20.65 -24.36
N ASP A 97 -0.24 -20.11 -25.38
CA ASP A 97 0.97 -20.70 -25.99
C ASP A 97 2.25 -20.43 -25.17
N HIS A 98 2.31 -19.37 -24.36
CA HIS A 98 3.45 -19.08 -23.50
C HIS A 98 3.72 -20.27 -22.56
N PRO A 99 4.96 -20.83 -22.52
CA PRO A 99 5.27 -22.06 -21.76
C PRO A 99 4.85 -22.06 -20.29
N LEU A 100 5.01 -20.93 -19.59
CA LEU A 100 4.49 -20.72 -18.23
C LEU A 100 2.97 -20.90 -18.16
N SER A 101 2.22 -20.29 -19.07
CA SER A 101 0.76 -20.49 -19.16
C SER A 101 0.42 -21.93 -19.44
N ALA A 102 0.95 -22.52 -20.51
CA ALA A 102 0.63 -23.89 -20.91
C ALA A 102 0.80 -24.90 -19.76
N GLN A 103 1.89 -24.77 -18.99
CA GLN A 103 2.15 -25.63 -17.82
C GLN A 103 1.22 -25.33 -16.63
N ARG A 104 0.92 -24.06 -16.34
CA ARG A 104 0.00 -23.72 -15.24
C ARG A 104 -1.46 -24.08 -15.61
N LEU A 105 -1.81 -24.02 -16.89
CA LEU A 105 -3.05 -24.51 -17.50
C LEU A 105 -3.17 -26.03 -17.44
N GLU A 106 -2.06 -26.77 -17.53
CA GLU A 106 -2.03 -28.21 -17.25
C GLU A 106 -2.53 -28.51 -15.82
N GLY A 107 -2.28 -27.64 -14.85
CA GLY A 107 -2.86 -27.74 -13.50
C GLY A 107 -4.40 -27.84 -13.50
N PHE A 108 -5.07 -27.26 -14.49
CA PHE A 108 -6.53 -27.24 -14.60
C PHE A 108 -7.16 -28.47 -15.27
N ARG A 109 -6.40 -29.55 -15.54
CA ARG A 109 -6.87 -30.78 -16.25
C ARG A 109 -8.34 -31.12 -15.99
N ALA A 110 -9.11 -31.19 -17.08
CA ALA A 110 -10.54 -31.52 -17.12
C ALA A 110 -11.48 -30.61 -16.28
N GLY A 111 -10.98 -29.49 -15.72
CA GLY A 111 -11.73 -28.55 -14.89
C GLY A 111 -12.09 -27.25 -15.60
N VAL A 112 -11.13 -26.33 -15.73
CA VAL A 112 -11.35 -24.99 -16.30
C VAL A 112 -10.72 -24.90 -17.68
N SER A 113 -11.50 -24.49 -18.69
CA SER A 113 -11.03 -24.33 -20.07
C SER A 113 -10.55 -22.89 -20.33
N PRO A 114 -9.30 -22.67 -20.78
CA PRO A 114 -8.87 -21.39 -21.33
C PRO A 114 -9.45 -21.18 -22.75
N ARG A 115 -9.39 -19.93 -23.21
CA ARG A 115 -9.45 -19.53 -24.62
C ARG A 115 -8.58 -18.29 -24.84
N PHE A 116 -8.11 -18.09 -26.07
CA PHE A 116 -7.67 -16.78 -26.55
C PHE A 116 -8.81 -15.74 -26.56
N ASN A 117 -8.49 -14.49 -26.19
CA ASN A 117 -9.37 -13.32 -26.29
C ASN A 117 -8.86 -12.39 -27.41
N GLU A 118 -9.59 -12.25 -28.52
CA GLU A 118 -9.16 -11.43 -29.67
C GLU A 118 -9.04 -9.93 -29.38
N THR A 119 -9.75 -9.40 -28.37
CA THR A 119 -9.76 -7.99 -27.99
C THR A 119 -8.53 -7.62 -27.14
N ARG A 120 -8.24 -8.42 -26.10
CA ARG A 120 -7.08 -8.28 -25.21
C ARG A 120 -5.80 -8.84 -25.84
N GLY A 121 -5.93 -9.92 -26.60
CA GLY A 121 -4.86 -10.72 -27.19
C GLY A 121 -4.08 -11.59 -26.20
N GLY A 122 -4.79 -12.10 -25.18
CA GLY A 122 -4.27 -12.97 -24.12
C GLY A 122 -5.36 -13.92 -23.59
N LEU A 123 -5.14 -14.53 -22.43
CA LEU A 123 -6.07 -15.51 -21.84
C LEU A 123 -7.42 -14.94 -21.42
N VAL A 124 -8.47 -15.75 -21.59
CA VAL A 124 -9.72 -15.74 -20.82
C VAL A 124 -10.13 -17.16 -20.45
N PHE A 125 -11.01 -17.27 -19.47
CA PHE A 125 -11.70 -18.49 -19.07
C PHE A 125 -13.21 -18.32 -19.25
N ASP A 126 -13.92 -19.41 -19.57
CA ASP A 126 -15.38 -19.42 -19.44
C ASP A 126 -15.79 -19.11 -18.00
N ALA A 127 -16.78 -18.22 -17.82
CA ALA A 127 -17.44 -18.06 -16.55
C ALA A 127 -18.34 -19.29 -16.28
N PRO A 128 -18.25 -19.92 -15.10
CA PRO A 128 -19.06 -21.08 -14.79
C PRO A 128 -20.54 -20.69 -14.74
N ALA A 129 -21.46 -21.64 -14.92
CA ALA A 129 -22.90 -21.35 -14.94
C ALA A 129 -23.43 -20.61 -13.68
N ALA A 130 -22.71 -20.70 -12.55
CA ALA A 130 -22.95 -19.94 -11.32
C ALA A 130 -22.68 -18.42 -11.44
N ALA A 131 -21.90 -17.99 -12.44
CA ALA A 131 -21.49 -16.60 -12.67
C ALA A 131 -21.84 -16.08 -14.07
N ALA A 132 -22.21 -16.96 -15.01
CA ALA A 132 -22.50 -16.63 -16.41
C ALA A 132 -23.67 -15.65 -16.63
N ALA A 133 -24.40 -15.28 -15.57
CA ALA A 133 -25.42 -14.22 -15.60
C ALA A 133 -24.86 -12.81 -15.33
N VAL A 134 -23.57 -12.66 -15.00
CA VAL A 134 -22.97 -11.38 -14.58
C VAL A 134 -21.97 -10.86 -15.61
N GLY A 135 -22.29 -9.71 -16.21
CA GLY A 135 -21.51 -9.06 -17.25
C GLY A 135 -21.75 -9.63 -18.66
N GLU A 136 -21.40 -8.85 -19.68
CA GLU A 136 -21.44 -9.33 -21.07
C GLU A 136 -20.26 -10.29 -21.36
N GLY A 137 -20.43 -11.15 -22.37
CA GLY A 137 -19.39 -12.07 -22.86
C GLY A 137 -19.20 -13.38 -22.09
N GLY A 138 -19.66 -13.49 -20.83
CA GLY A 138 -19.66 -14.76 -20.09
C GLY A 138 -18.28 -15.36 -19.82
N VAL A 139 -17.25 -14.51 -19.66
CA VAL A 139 -15.85 -14.89 -19.45
C VAL A 139 -15.18 -14.08 -18.33
N PHE A 140 -14.08 -14.61 -17.80
CA PHE A 140 -13.14 -13.91 -16.92
C PHE A 140 -11.71 -13.92 -17.46
N THR A 141 -11.06 -12.76 -17.45
CA THR A 141 -9.61 -12.60 -17.65
C THR A 141 -8.81 -12.97 -16.39
N PRO A 142 -7.50 -13.30 -16.52
CA PRO A 142 -6.59 -13.37 -15.37
C PRO A 142 -6.61 -12.09 -14.51
N GLU A 143 -6.71 -10.92 -15.14
CA GLU A 143 -6.78 -9.62 -14.47
C GLU A 143 -8.05 -9.44 -13.63
N GLU A 144 -9.21 -9.87 -14.12
CA GLU A 144 -10.45 -9.90 -13.33
C GLU A 144 -10.35 -10.89 -12.16
N LEU A 145 -9.79 -12.08 -12.36
CA LEU A 145 -9.63 -13.08 -11.30
C LEU A 145 -8.66 -12.60 -10.22
N VAL A 146 -7.53 -11.97 -10.60
CA VAL A 146 -6.63 -11.33 -9.63
C VAL A 146 -7.30 -10.11 -8.99
N GLY A 147 -8.11 -9.35 -9.73
CA GLY A 147 -8.93 -8.27 -9.19
C GLY A 147 -9.91 -8.73 -8.11
N MET A 148 -10.45 -9.95 -8.21
CA MET A 148 -11.29 -10.56 -7.17
C MET A 148 -10.46 -10.91 -5.92
N LEU A 149 -9.26 -11.47 -6.07
CA LEU A 149 -8.34 -11.71 -4.93
C LEU A 149 -7.92 -10.41 -4.24
N LEU A 150 -7.63 -9.35 -5.01
CA LEU A 150 -7.28 -8.02 -4.49
C LEU A 150 -8.48 -7.32 -3.82
N SER A 151 -9.70 -7.52 -4.33
CA SER A 151 -10.94 -7.07 -3.67
C SER A 151 -11.15 -7.80 -2.34
N TYR A 152 -10.87 -9.11 -2.29
CA TYR A 152 -10.90 -9.89 -1.05
C TYR A 152 -9.79 -9.45 -0.06
N ALA A 153 -8.60 -9.07 -0.54
CA ALA A 153 -7.56 -8.44 0.27
C ALA A 153 -8.04 -7.13 0.92
N ARG A 154 -8.72 -6.27 0.14
CA ARG A 154 -9.34 -5.02 0.63
C ARG A 154 -10.44 -5.30 1.67
N ALA A 155 -11.24 -6.35 1.47
CA ALA A 155 -12.30 -6.77 2.40
C ALA A 155 -11.75 -7.31 3.73
N MET A 156 -10.75 -8.21 3.69
CA MET A 156 -10.06 -8.70 4.89
C MET A 156 -9.41 -7.55 5.67
N THR A 157 -8.76 -6.63 4.97
CA THR A 157 -8.13 -5.43 5.58
C THR A 157 -9.17 -4.56 6.27
N LYS A 158 -10.33 -4.30 5.63
CA LYS A 158 -11.43 -3.53 6.23
C LYS A 158 -12.00 -4.20 7.47
N ASN A 159 -12.11 -5.54 7.47
CA ASN A 159 -12.58 -6.31 8.62
C ASN A 159 -11.58 -6.27 9.80
N PHE A 160 -10.28 -6.30 9.50
CA PHE A 160 -9.21 -6.28 10.51
C PHE A 160 -8.95 -4.87 11.08
N GLY A 161 -8.65 -3.89 10.22
CA GLY A 161 -8.31 -2.51 10.59
C GLY A 161 -9.49 -1.56 10.70
N GLY A 162 -10.73 -2.07 10.72
CA GLY A 162 -11.98 -1.31 10.89
C GLY A 162 -12.30 -0.25 9.82
N SER A 163 -11.51 -0.15 8.75
CA SER A 163 -11.53 0.97 7.81
C SER A 163 -11.08 0.55 6.40
N THR A 164 -11.67 1.18 5.38
CA THR A 164 -11.36 0.87 3.97
C THR A 164 -9.98 1.42 3.59
N VAL A 165 -9.16 0.60 2.94
CA VAL A 165 -7.86 1.01 2.36
C VAL A 165 -7.97 1.08 0.84
N GLN A 166 -7.25 2.03 0.23
CA GLN A 166 -7.14 2.20 -1.23
C GLN A 166 -5.69 2.16 -1.70
N ASP A 167 -4.78 2.82 -0.97
CA ASP A 167 -3.36 2.90 -1.33
C ASP A 167 -2.58 1.64 -0.93
N CYS A 168 -1.79 1.10 -1.86
CA CYS A 168 -1.06 -0.14 -1.65
C CYS A 168 0.30 -0.22 -2.36
N VAL A 169 1.13 -1.16 -1.94
CA VAL A 169 2.29 -1.67 -2.69
C VAL A 169 2.10 -3.18 -2.89
N LEU A 170 2.37 -3.67 -4.10
CA LEU A 170 2.22 -5.08 -4.45
C LEU A 170 3.60 -5.71 -4.71
N THR A 171 3.82 -6.95 -4.25
CA THR A 171 4.99 -7.72 -4.66
C THR A 171 4.85 -8.22 -6.10
N VAL A 172 5.98 -8.37 -6.79
CA VAL A 172 6.10 -9.09 -8.06
C VAL A 172 7.33 -10.01 -8.04
N PRO A 173 7.32 -11.11 -8.82
CA PRO A 173 8.54 -11.88 -9.07
C PRO A 173 9.61 -11.05 -9.77
N SER A 174 10.89 -11.33 -9.50
CA SER A 174 12.01 -10.63 -10.13
C SER A 174 12.04 -10.77 -11.65
N PHE A 175 11.59 -11.92 -12.16
CA PHE A 175 11.49 -12.20 -13.59
C PHE A 175 10.23 -11.62 -14.27
N ALA A 176 9.33 -10.94 -13.53
CA ALA A 176 8.10 -10.40 -14.10
C ALA A 176 8.41 -9.34 -15.17
N THR A 177 7.95 -9.59 -16.40
CA THR A 177 8.17 -8.70 -17.56
C THR A 177 7.32 -7.43 -17.49
N HIS A 178 7.58 -6.47 -18.37
CA HIS A 178 6.83 -5.21 -18.48
C HIS A 178 5.31 -5.43 -18.64
N LEU A 179 4.93 -6.42 -19.46
CA LEU A 179 3.54 -6.79 -19.71
C LEU A 179 2.84 -7.43 -18.50
N GLU A 180 3.54 -8.26 -17.73
CA GLU A 180 3.03 -8.86 -16.49
C GLU A 180 2.84 -7.81 -15.40
N ARG A 181 3.84 -6.95 -15.20
CA ARG A 181 3.78 -5.81 -14.28
C ARG A 181 2.63 -4.88 -14.64
N ARG A 182 2.38 -4.66 -15.94
CA ARG A 182 1.22 -3.89 -16.42
C ARG A 182 -0.10 -4.60 -16.12
N ALA A 183 -0.22 -5.90 -16.39
CA ALA A 183 -1.43 -6.68 -16.11
C ALA A 183 -1.79 -6.72 -14.62
N LEU A 184 -0.80 -6.75 -13.71
CA LEU A 184 -1.04 -6.64 -12.27
C LEU A 184 -1.56 -5.24 -11.86
N LEU A 185 -1.05 -4.16 -12.47
CA LEU A 185 -1.59 -2.81 -12.26
C LEU A 185 -3.01 -2.68 -12.79
N ASP A 186 -3.31 -3.28 -13.95
CA ASP A 186 -4.66 -3.29 -14.52
C ASP A 186 -5.62 -4.08 -13.60
N ALA A 187 -5.21 -5.23 -13.07
CA ALA A 187 -5.96 -6.01 -12.08
C ALA A 187 -6.21 -5.24 -10.76
N ALA A 188 -5.23 -4.47 -10.28
CA ALA A 188 -5.37 -3.64 -9.08
C ALA A 188 -6.34 -2.47 -9.29
N ASN A 189 -6.30 -1.85 -10.47
CA ASN A 189 -7.25 -0.80 -10.86
C ASN A 189 -8.68 -1.36 -10.92
N ILE A 190 -8.88 -2.57 -11.48
CA ILE A 190 -10.17 -3.29 -11.47
C ILE A 190 -10.69 -3.51 -10.04
N ALA A 191 -9.78 -3.82 -9.09
CA ALA A 191 -10.10 -3.98 -7.65
C ALA A 191 -10.27 -2.66 -6.88
N GLY A 192 -10.17 -1.50 -7.53
CA GLY A 192 -10.23 -0.18 -6.89
C GLY A 192 -9.08 0.07 -5.91
N LEU A 193 -7.90 -0.50 -6.16
CA LEU A 193 -6.67 -0.26 -5.40
C LEU A 193 -5.73 0.66 -6.19
N LYS A 194 -5.22 1.70 -5.53
CA LYS A 194 -4.20 2.60 -6.05
C LYS A 194 -2.82 2.07 -5.67
N VAL A 195 -2.10 1.56 -6.66
CA VAL A 195 -0.74 1.05 -6.48
C VAL A 195 0.25 2.22 -6.44
N LEU A 196 0.92 2.41 -5.31
CA LEU A 196 1.96 3.43 -5.11
C LEU A 196 3.28 3.04 -5.77
N SER A 197 3.64 1.76 -5.69
CA SER A 197 4.73 1.14 -6.43
C SER A 197 4.49 -0.37 -6.52
N LEU A 198 5.02 -1.01 -7.56
CA LEU A 198 5.39 -2.42 -7.47
C LEU A 198 6.74 -2.52 -6.76
N VAL A 199 7.00 -3.62 -6.07
CA VAL A 199 8.30 -3.97 -5.49
C VAL A 199 8.57 -5.45 -5.73
N GLU A 200 9.81 -5.87 -5.89
CA GLU A 200 10.11 -7.30 -6.06
C GLU A 200 10.07 -8.03 -4.72
N GLU A 201 9.66 -9.31 -4.72
CA GLU A 201 9.52 -10.13 -3.50
C GLU A 201 10.80 -10.10 -2.63
N ASN A 202 11.95 -10.37 -3.25
CA ASN A 202 13.24 -10.38 -2.55
C ASN A 202 13.69 -8.98 -2.15
N THR A 203 13.41 -7.95 -2.95
CA THR A 203 13.68 -6.54 -2.61
C THR A 203 12.85 -6.07 -1.42
N ALA A 204 11.60 -6.52 -1.30
CA ALA A 204 10.75 -6.27 -0.14
C ALA A 204 11.26 -6.99 1.11
N ALA A 205 11.69 -8.26 0.99
CA ALA A 205 12.34 -8.97 2.09
C ALA A 205 13.65 -8.28 2.53
N ALA A 206 14.46 -7.80 1.58
CA ALA A 206 15.67 -7.03 1.86
C ALA A 206 15.36 -5.68 2.55
N LEU A 207 14.30 -4.99 2.14
CA LEU A 207 13.85 -3.78 2.81
C LEU A 207 13.42 -4.07 4.26
N GLN A 208 12.66 -5.15 4.49
CA GLN A 208 12.27 -5.60 5.83
C GLN A 208 13.48 -6.01 6.69
N PHE A 209 14.50 -6.63 6.11
CA PHE A 209 15.76 -6.96 6.78
C PHE A 209 16.56 -5.71 7.15
N GLY A 210 16.52 -4.67 6.32
CA GLY A 210 17.26 -3.42 6.49
C GLY A 210 16.70 -2.45 7.54
N ILE A 211 15.43 -2.59 7.98
CA ILE A 211 14.79 -1.60 8.86
C ILE A 211 15.60 -1.32 10.12
N ASP A 212 16.04 -2.37 10.83
CA ASP A 212 16.79 -2.30 12.09
C ASP A 212 18.27 -2.70 11.97
N ARG A 213 18.82 -2.68 10.75
CA ARG A 213 20.23 -3.02 10.49
C ARG A 213 20.95 -1.86 9.80
N ILE A 214 22.02 -1.38 10.44
CA ILE A 214 22.93 -0.36 9.89
C ILE A 214 24.32 -1.00 9.86
N TYR A 215 24.92 -1.05 8.67
CA TYR A 215 26.26 -1.60 8.45
C TYR A 215 27.27 -0.46 8.26
N GLU A 216 28.39 -0.52 9.00
CA GLU A 216 29.47 0.48 8.92
C GLU A 216 30.34 0.31 7.68
N ASN A 217 30.49 -0.93 7.22
CA ASN A 217 31.14 -1.29 5.96
C ASN A 217 30.08 -1.74 4.94
N GLU A 218 30.48 -1.99 3.69
CA GLU A 218 29.64 -2.75 2.77
C GLU A 218 29.44 -4.19 3.30
N THR A 219 28.26 -4.76 3.09
CA THR A 219 27.94 -6.14 3.48
C THR A 219 26.99 -6.76 2.47
N ASN A 220 27.39 -7.87 1.85
CA ASN A 220 26.67 -8.56 0.79
C ASN A 220 25.79 -9.66 1.38
N VAL A 221 24.47 -9.48 1.28
CA VAL A 221 23.46 -10.42 1.74
C VAL A 221 22.80 -11.08 0.54
N LEU A 222 22.74 -12.40 0.54
CA LEU A 222 22.05 -13.19 -0.47
C LEU A 222 20.69 -13.65 0.07
N PHE A 223 19.62 -13.15 -0.54
CA PHE A 223 18.26 -13.59 -0.25
C PHE A 223 17.88 -14.73 -1.19
N TYR A 224 17.64 -15.92 -0.64
CA TYR A 224 17.21 -17.11 -1.38
C TYR A 224 15.75 -17.42 -1.08
N ASN A 225 14.88 -17.30 -2.09
CA ASN A 225 13.43 -17.45 -1.99
C ASN A 225 12.96 -18.64 -2.81
N MET A 226 12.56 -19.75 -2.16
CA MET A 226 11.91 -20.87 -2.84
C MET A 226 10.41 -20.85 -2.56
N GLY A 227 9.66 -20.27 -3.48
CA GLY A 227 8.21 -20.12 -3.40
C GLY A 227 7.44 -21.39 -3.76
N SER A 228 6.17 -21.24 -4.10
CA SER A 228 5.35 -22.35 -4.57
C SER A 228 5.67 -22.74 -6.01
N THR A 229 5.77 -21.78 -6.92
CA THR A 229 5.98 -22.05 -8.35
C THR A 229 7.40 -21.79 -8.86
N SER A 230 8.23 -21.06 -8.12
CA SER A 230 9.50 -20.52 -8.61
C SER A 230 10.53 -20.29 -7.50
N THR A 231 11.80 -20.31 -7.88
CA THR A 231 12.96 -20.00 -7.04
C THR A 231 13.58 -18.69 -7.50
N GLN A 232 13.93 -17.80 -6.58
CA GLN A 232 14.44 -16.46 -6.88
C GLN A 232 15.57 -16.11 -5.91
N VAL A 233 16.69 -15.63 -6.45
CA VAL A 233 17.85 -15.20 -5.68
C VAL A 233 18.14 -13.73 -5.99
N SER A 234 18.48 -12.97 -4.96
CA SER A 234 18.91 -11.58 -5.11
C SER A 234 20.06 -11.29 -4.16
N ILE A 235 21.14 -10.72 -4.70
CA ILE A 235 22.31 -10.32 -3.93
C ILE A 235 22.24 -8.81 -3.69
N VAL A 236 22.42 -8.41 -2.45
CA VAL A 236 22.15 -7.05 -1.97
C VAL A 236 23.33 -6.55 -1.15
N THR A 237 23.94 -5.45 -1.57
CA THR A 237 24.97 -4.77 -0.76
C THR A 237 24.29 -3.76 0.16
N TYR A 238 24.34 -3.99 1.46
CA TYR A 238 24.00 -2.98 2.47
C TYR A 238 25.19 -2.07 2.75
N SER A 239 24.90 -0.82 3.10
CA SER A 239 25.87 0.17 3.59
C SER A 239 25.15 1.25 4.41
N SER A 240 25.85 2.30 4.83
CA SER A 240 25.25 3.47 5.47
C SER A 240 25.71 4.78 4.82
N TYR A 241 24.82 5.77 4.78
CA TYR A 241 25.09 7.10 4.22
C TYR A 241 24.92 8.19 5.29
N GLY A 242 25.74 9.24 5.23
CA GLY A 242 25.70 10.38 6.16
C GLY A 242 26.50 10.21 7.45
N GLY A 243 27.27 9.11 7.60
CA GLY A 243 28.36 9.03 8.59
C GLY A 243 29.57 9.88 8.14
N SER A 244 30.31 10.45 9.09
CA SER A 244 31.48 11.28 8.78
C SER A 244 32.68 10.43 8.33
N GLY A 245 32.85 10.26 7.02
CA GLY A 245 33.99 9.59 6.39
C GLY A 245 34.17 10.04 4.93
N GLY A 246 35.40 10.41 4.54
CA GLY A 246 35.72 10.77 3.15
C GLY A 246 35.89 12.27 2.84
N GLY A 247 36.24 13.12 3.81
CA GLY A 247 36.59 14.52 3.54
C GLY A 247 37.55 15.11 4.58
N ASP A 248 38.77 15.48 4.15
CA ASP A 248 39.86 16.01 5.00
C ASP A 248 39.65 17.48 5.49
N ASN A 249 38.39 17.92 5.62
CA ASN A 249 38.05 19.28 6.02
C ASN A 249 38.02 19.42 7.56
N LYS A 250 39.14 19.90 8.12
CA LYS A 250 39.46 19.87 9.57
C LYS A 250 38.51 20.66 10.48
N ASP A 251 37.77 21.62 9.94
CA ASP A 251 36.98 22.58 10.74
C ASP A 251 35.58 22.07 11.13
N SER A 252 35.15 20.92 10.60
CA SER A 252 33.89 20.25 10.95
C SER A 252 33.80 19.76 12.41
N LYS A 253 34.94 19.68 13.12
CA LYS A 253 35.14 18.87 14.33
C LYS A 253 34.53 19.42 15.63
N LYS A 254 33.40 20.15 15.55
CA LYS A 254 32.83 20.90 16.69
C LYS A 254 31.30 20.98 16.78
N LYS A 255 30.55 20.01 16.22
CA LYS A 255 29.09 19.91 16.48
C LYS A 255 28.50 18.52 16.73
N ASP A 256 29.27 17.45 16.59
CA ASP A 256 28.77 16.07 16.75
C ASP A 256 28.60 15.67 18.22
N LYS A 257 27.44 16.02 18.80
CA LYS A 257 27.08 15.57 20.16
C LYS A 257 25.60 15.26 20.38
N LYS A 258 24.92 14.70 19.37
CA LYS A 258 23.69 13.89 19.53
C LYS A 258 23.43 12.99 18.31
N GLY A 259 23.62 11.68 18.47
CA GLY A 259 22.81 10.62 17.84
C GLY A 259 22.65 10.51 16.32
N SER A 260 23.41 11.24 15.49
CA SER A 260 23.32 11.14 14.02
C SER A 260 24.00 9.87 13.48
N GLY A 261 23.45 8.69 13.79
CA GLY A 261 23.81 7.44 13.11
C GLY A 261 23.47 7.53 11.61
N GLY A 262 24.33 6.96 10.76
CA GLY A 262 24.14 6.97 9.32
C GLY A 262 22.80 6.32 8.92
N THR A 263 22.17 6.84 7.86
CA THR A 263 20.97 6.22 7.31
C THR A 263 21.37 4.93 6.61
N GLY A 264 20.85 3.79 7.06
CA GLY A 264 21.06 2.50 6.40
C GLY A 264 20.49 2.52 4.97
N GLN A 265 21.20 1.94 4.03
CA GLN A 265 20.79 1.82 2.64
C GLN A 265 21.21 0.48 2.05
N PHE A 266 20.58 0.08 0.95
CA PHE A 266 21.03 -1.06 0.15
C PHE A 266 20.87 -0.86 -1.35
N VAL A 267 21.73 -1.56 -2.10
CA VAL A 267 21.70 -1.63 -3.56
C VAL A 267 21.61 -3.10 -3.97
N VAL A 268 20.61 -3.45 -4.78
CA VAL A 268 20.51 -4.78 -5.39
C VAL A 268 21.56 -4.90 -6.49
N ARG A 269 22.42 -5.92 -6.43
CA ARG A 269 23.62 -6.10 -7.28
C ARG A 269 23.39 -7.05 -8.44
N GLY A 270 22.71 -8.16 -8.17
CA GLY A 270 22.45 -9.22 -9.14
C GLY A 270 21.23 -10.05 -8.75
N LYS A 271 20.62 -10.68 -9.75
CA LYS A 271 19.39 -11.48 -9.65
C LYS A 271 19.55 -12.75 -10.48
N GLY A 272 18.92 -13.82 -10.04
CA GLY A 272 18.88 -15.11 -10.73
C GLY A 272 17.63 -15.87 -10.31
N TRP A 273 17.09 -16.74 -11.17
CA TRP A 273 15.81 -17.40 -10.90
C TRP A 273 15.62 -18.67 -11.70
N ASP A 274 14.78 -19.55 -11.17
CA ASP A 274 14.15 -20.64 -11.90
C ASP A 274 12.63 -20.47 -11.78
N TRP A 275 11.98 -20.17 -12.90
CA TRP A 275 10.55 -19.88 -12.99
C TRP A 275 9.66 -21.12 -12.83
N ASP A 276 10.27 -22.31 -12.77
CA ASP A 276 9.59 -23.59 -12.61
C ASP A 276 10.22 -24.51 -11.55
N LEU A 277 10.71 -23.91 -10.45
CA LEU A 277 11.30 -24.65 -9.34
C LEU A 277 10.69 -24.21 -8.02
N GLY A 278 9.81 -25.03 -7.46
CA GLY A 278 9.11 -24.73 -6.23
C GLY A 278 8.32 -25.93 -5.68
N GLY A 279 7.56 -25.66 -4.63
CA GLY A 279 6.76 -26.67 -3.94
C GLY A 279 5.60 -27.23 -4.77
N SER A 280 5.10 -26.50 -5.78
CA SER A 280 4.00 -26.91 -6.66
C SER A 280 4.45 -27.96 -7.68
N GLN A 281 5.71 -27.90 -8.14
CA GLN A 281 6.29 -28.93 -9.02
C GLN A 281 6.54 -30.22 -8.23
N MET A 282 6.95 -30.11 -6.96
CA MET A 282 7.02 -31.26 -6.05
C MET A 282 5.62 -31.84 -5.73
N ASP A 283 4.57 -31.00 -5.64
CA ASP A 283 3.18 -31.46 -5.55
C ASP A 283 2.73 -32.16 -6.83
N GLY A 284 3.19 -31.72 -8.00
CA GLY A 284 2.98 -32.38 -9.29
C GLY A 284 3.59 -33.79 -9.32
N VAL A 285 4.86 -33.92 -8.93
CA VAL A 285 5.56 -35.22 -8.82
C VAL A 285 4.82 -36.18 -7.87
N MET A 286 4.29 -35.69 -6.75
CA MET A 286 3.48 -36.50 -5.84
C MET A 286 2.07 -36.77 -6.38
N LEU A 287 1.46 -35.83 -7.12
CA LEU A 287 0.17 -36.03 -7.76
C LEU A 287 0.23 -37.15 -8.80
N ASP A 288 1.28 -37.16 -9.63
CA ASP A 288 1.51 -38.22 -10.61
C ASP A 288 1.78 -39.58 -9.94
N PHE A 289 2.59 -39.62 -8.87
CA PHE A 289 2.78 -40.84 -8.09
C PHE A 289 1.45 -41.40 -7.54
N LEU A 290 0.64 -40.57 -6.88
CA LEU A 290 -0.62 -41.02 -6.30
C LEU A 290 -1.66 -41.38 -7.39
N ALA A 291 -1.63 -40.70 -8.54
CA ALA A 291 -2.45 -41.06 -9.70
C ALA A 291 -2.05 -42.41 -10.29
N ASP A 292 -0.75 -42.69 -10.46
CA ASP A 292 -0.26 -43.98 -10.99
C ASP A 292 -0.53 -45.14 -10.03
N GLU A 293 -0.31 -44.96 -8.72
CA GLU A 293 -0.68 -45.96 -7.72
C GLU A 293 -2.20 -46.22 -7.66
N PHE A 294 -3.03 -45.20 -7.94
CA PHE A 294 -4.48 -45.40 -8.07
C PHE A 294 -4.85 -46.11 -9.37
N ASN A 295 -4.27 -45.70 -10.50
CA ASN A 295 -4.52 -46.27 -11.83
C ASN A 295 -4.15 -47.76 -11.90
N LYS A 296 -3.18 -48.25 -11.10
CA LYS A 296 -2.91 -49.69 -10.95
C LYS A 296 -4.13 -50.52 -10.52
N LYS A 297 -5.10 -49.92 -9.81
CA LYS A 297 -6.36 -50.59 -9.44
C LYS A 297 -7.34 -50.74 -10.61
N TRP A 298 -7.14 -49.97 -11.68
CA TRP A 298 -8.03 -49.84 -12.85
C TRP A 298 -7.34 -50.19 -14.18
N ALA A 299 -6.13 -50.76 -14.14
CA ALA A 299 -5.29 -51.00 -15.32
C ALA A 299 -5.90 -51.96 -16.38
N SER A 300 -6.98 -52.66 -16.04
CA SER A 300 -7.81 -53.44 -16.98
C SER A 300 -8.65 -52.59 -17.94
N ASP A 301 -8.98 -51.36 -17.54
CA ASP A 301 -10.08 -50.59 -18.14
C ASP A 301 -9.57 -49.54 -19.15
N GLY A 302 -8.26 -49.28 -19.18
CA GLY A 302 -7.64 -48.25 -20.02
C GLY A 302 -8.00 -46.81 -19.65
N ARG A 303 -8.50 -46.58 -18.43
CA ARG A 303 -8.87 -45.26 -17.89
C ARG A 303 -7.72 -44.66 -17.07
N ASP A 304 -7.36 -43.40 -17.29
CA ASP A 304 -6.49 -42.63 -16.39
C ASP A 304 -7.34 -41.68 -15.53
N ILE A 305 -7.10 -41.69 -14.22
CA ILE A 305 -7.75 -40.82 -13.24
C ILE A 305 -7.45 -39.32 -13.45
N ARG A 306 -6.35 -38.98 -14.15
CA ARG A 306 -5.96 -37.61 -14.53
C ARG A 306 -6.99 -36.91 -15.43
N ASP A 307 -7.74 -37.68 -16.22
CA ASP A 307 -8.79 -37.16 -17.10
C ASP A 307 -10.11 -36.90 -16.36
N VAL A 308 -10.20 -37.26 -15.07
CA VAL A 308 -11.42 -37.14 -14.25
C VAL A 308 -11.24 -36.05 -13.18
N ALA A 309 -11.83 -34.88 -13.45
CA ALA A 309 -11.60 -33.65 -12.68
C ALA A 309 -11.79 -33.76 -11.15
N ARG A 310 -12.80 -34.48 -10.67
CA ARG A 310 -13.09 -34.60 -9.22
C ARG A 310 -12.08 -35.50 -8.49
N PRO A 311 -11.78 -36.73 -8.97
CA PRO A 311 -10.69 -37.54 -8.44
C PRO A 311 -9.32 -36.87 -8.48
N ILE A 312 -8.89 -36.27 -9.60
CA ILE A 312 -7.55 -35.65 -9.68
C ILE A 312 -7.44 -34.44 -8.73
N ALA A 313 -8.52 -33.69 -8.52
CA ALA A 313 -8.59 -32.63 -7.50
C ALA A 313 -8.49 -33.16 -6.06
N LYS A 314 -9.03 -34.36 -5.75
CA LYS A 314 -8.79 -35.02 -4.45
C LYS A 314 -7.32 -35.41 -4.29
N LEU A 315 -6.75 -36.07 -5.30
CA LEU A 315 -5.37 -36.55 -5.28
C LEU A 315 -4.38 -35.38 -5.13
N ARG A 316 -4.65 -34.22 -5.75
CA ARG A 316 -3.82 -33.01 -5.62
C ARG A 316 -3.80 -32.44 -4.20
N ALA A 317 -4.95 -32.39 -3.53
CA ALA A 317 -5.03 -31.95 -2.15
C ALA A 317 -4.24 -32.87 -1.20
N GLU A 318 -4.29 -34.19 -1.44
CA GLU A 318 -3.53 -35.16 -0.65
C GLU A 318 -2.03 -35.16 -1.00
N ALA A 319 -1.65 -35.01 -2.27
CA ALA A 319 -0.25 -34.88 -2.72
C ALA A 319 0.49 -33.72 -2.02
N LYS A 320 -0.18 -32.56 -1.92
CA LYS A 320 0.33 -31.42 -1.16
C LYS A 320 0.50 -31.73 0.33
N LYS A 321 -0.53 -32.31 0.95
CA LYS A 321 -0.48 -32.75 2.36
C LYS A 321 0.64 -33.77 2.62
N VAL A 322 0.90 -34.67 1.67
CA VAL A 322 2.04 -35.61 1.70
C VAL A 322 3.36 -34.85 1.71
N LYS A 323 3.61 -33.92 0.79
CA LYS A 323 4.83 -33.08 0.77
C LYS A 323 5.01 -32.28 2.07
N GLU A 324 3.95 -31.66 2.56
CA GLU A 324 3.97 -30.88 3.82
C GLU A 324 4.31 -31.77 5.03
N VAL A 325 3.68 -32.94 5.17
CA VAL A 325 3.96 -33.86 6.28
C VAL A 325 5.35 -34.50 6.18
N LEU A 326 5.81 -34.85 4.97
CA LEU A 326 7.16 -35.40 4.72
C LEU A 326 8.28 -34.38 4.97
N SER A 327 7.96 -33.08 5.02
CA SER A 327 8.92 -32.03 5.40
C SER A 327 9.28 -32.09 6.89
N ALA A 328 8.42 -32.67 7.73
CA ALA A 328 8.69 -32.95 9.15
C ALA A 328 9.03 -34.43 9.39
N ASN A 329 8.20 -35.34 8.87
CA ASN A 329 8.25 -36.79 9.13
C ASN A 329 8.99 -37.54 8.01
N SER A 330 9.55 -38.71 8.31
CA SER A 330 10.18 -39.57 7.28
C SER A 330 9.18 -40.31 6.40
N GLU A 331 7.94 -40.50 6.85
CA GLU A 331 6.89 -41.22 6.11
C GLU A 331 5.48 -40.79 6.51
N ILE A 332 4.50 -41.07 5.64
CA ILE A 332 3.07 -40.81 5.84
C ILE A 332 2.22 -41.96 5.25
N PRO A 333 1.26 -42.53 6.01
CA PRO A 333 0.21 -43.37 5.46
C PRO A 333 -0.85 -42.49 4.77
N VAL A 334 -1.07 -42.73 3.48
CA VAL A 334 -2.12 -42.07 2.70
C VAL A 334 -3.34 -42.99 2.67
N TRP A 335 -4.46 -42.53 3.22
CA TRP A 335 -5.77 -43.19 3.16
C TRP A 335 -6.83 -42.21 2.62
N MET A 336 -7.54 -42.61 1.56
CA MET A 336 -8.57 -41.80 0.92
C MET A 336 -9.77 -42.67 0.53
N ASN A 337 -10.95 -42.37 1.06
CA ASN A 337 -12.14 -43.19 0.83
C ASN A 337 -12.91 -42.76 -0.44
N SER A 338 -13.52 -43.72 -1.14
CA SER A 338 -14.28 -43.53 -2.40
C SER A 338 -13.65 -42.48 -3.33
N VAL A 339 -12.37 -42.65 -3.74
CA VAL A 339 -11.67 -41.67 -4.59
C VAL A 339 -12.44 -41.46 -5.90
N TYR A 340 -12.78 -42.57 -6.55
CA TYR A 340 -13.62 -42.69 -7.75
C TYR A 340 -14.32 -44.05 -7.74
N GLU A 341 -15.54 -44.14 -8.28
CA GLU A 341 -16.35 -45.37 -8.38
C GLU A 341 -16.28 -46.26 -7.12
N ASP A 342 -16.52 -45.64 -5.96
CA ASP A 342 -16.46 -46.23 -4.60
C ASP A 342 -15.23 -47.10 -4.29
N THR A 343 -14.12 -46.82 -4.96
CA THR A 343 -12.83 -47.46 -4.73
C THR A 343 -11.98 -46.60 -3.79
N ASP A 344 -11.70 -47.17 -2.61
CA ASP A 344 -10.77 -46.60 -1.64
C ASP A 344 -9.32 -46.70 -2.14
N PHE A 345 -8.51 -45.71 -1.76
CA PHE A 345 -7.08 -45.67 -2.03
C PHE A 345 -6.29 -45.73 -0.73
N ASN A 346 -5.22 -46.52 -0.74
CA ASN A 346 -4.27 -46.62 0.35
C ASN A 346 -2.86 -46.87 -0.20
N THR A 347 -1.88 -46.16 0.36
CA THR A 347 -0.44 -46.35 0.09
C THR A 347 0.38 -45.78 1.26
N MET A 348 1.69 -46.04 1.28
CA MET A 348 2.63 -45.53 2.26
C MET A 348 3.72 -44.74 1.52
N VAL A 349 3.80 -43.42 1.75
CA VAL A 349 4.78 -42.55 1.08
C VAL A 349 5.93 -42.26 2.04
N LYS A 350 7.16 -42.36 1.55
CA LYS A 350 8.38 -42.06 2.30
C LYS A 350 9.07 -40.82 1.74
N ARG A 351 9.83 -40.11 2.58
CA ARG A 351 10.61 -38.93 2.19
C ARG A 351 11.62 -39.27 1.11
N GLU A 352 12.28 -40.42 1.21
CA GLU A 352 13.26 -40.88 0.24
C GLU A 352 12.66 -41.03 -1.17
N LEU A 353 11.39 -41.43 -1.28
CA LEU A 353 10.67 -41.52 -2.56
C LEU A 353 10.37 -40.14 -3.15
N LEU A 354 9.96 -39.18 -2.30
CA LEU A 354 9.79 -37.78 -2.72
C LEU A 354 11.11 -37.19 -3.21
N GLU A 355 12.23 -37.48 -2.52
CA GLU A 355 13.57 -37.03 -2.92
C GLU A 355 14.06 -37.70 -4.22
N GLU A 356 13.82 -39.00 -4.40
CA GLU A 356 14.17 -39.74 -5.62
C GLU A 356 13.38 -39.24 -6.82
N MET A 357 12.06 -39.15 -6.72
CA MET A 357 11.20 -38.68 -7.82
C MET A 357 11.39 -37.19 -8.13
N SER A 358 11.76 -36.37 -7.13
CA SER A 358 12.06 -34.95 -7.32
C SER A 358 13.50 -34.67 -7.75
N ALA A 359 14.34 -35.69 -7.97
CA ALA A 359 15.75 -35.49 -8.32
C ALA A 359 16.01 -34.51 -9.50
N PRO A 360 15.20 -34.49 -10.59
CA PRO A 360 15.36 -33.52 -11.68
C PRO A 360 15.07 -32.07 -11.29
N LEU A 361 14.26 -31.83 -10.25
CA LEU A 361 14.01 -30.50 -9.68
C LEU A 361 15.13 -30.13 -8.70
N LEU A 362 15.47 -31.07 -7.80
CA LEU A 362 16.51 -30.89 -6.77
C LEU A 362 17.89 -30.57 -7.38
N ALA A 363 18.20 -31.10 -8.56
CA ALA A 363 19.42 -30.80 -9.30
C ALA A 363 19.55 -29.32 -9.75
N ARG A 364 18.46 -28.54 -9.76
CA ARG A 364 18.45 -27.13 -10.20
C ARG A 364 18.44 -26.12 -9.03
N VAL A 365 18.42 -26.59 -7.78
CA VAL A 365 18.30 -25.77 -6.55
C VAL A 365 19.39 -24.70 -6.43
N THR A 366 20.59 -24.94 -6.95
CA THR A 366 21.71 -23.98 -6.83
C THR A 366 21.85 -23.05 -8.03
N SER A 367 21.31 -23.39 -9.21
CA SER A 367 21.53 -22.61 -10.43
C SER A 367 21.12 -21.13 -10.32
N PRO A 368 19.99 -20.78 -9.68
CA PRO A 368 19.64 -19.37 -9.42
C PRO A 368 20.67 -18.59 -8.58
N ILE A 369 21.50 -19.27 -7.77
CA ILE A 369 22.58 -18.66 -7.00
C ILE A 369 23.76 -18.33 -7.92
N ASP A 370 24.16 -19.29 -8.75
CA ASP A 370 25.23 -19.13 -9.74
C ASP A 370 24.89 -17.99 -10.72
N ASP A 371 23.63 -17.93 -11.18
CA ASP A 371 23.07 -16.85 -12.00
C ASP A 371 23.14 -15.48 -11.31
N ALA A 372 22.73 -15.39 -10.04
CA ALA A 372 22.72 -14.13 -9.31
C ALA A 372 24.14 -13.62 -9.00
N LEU A 373 25.08 -14.52 -8.71
CA LEU A 373 26.51 -14.23 -8.52
C LEU A 373 27.13 -13.68 -9.81
N ALA A 374 26.89 -14.35 -10.94
CA ALA A 374 27.34 -13.90 -12.25
C ALA A 374 26.76 -12.52 -12.62
N ALA A 375 25.47 -12.31 -12.40
CA ALA A 375 24.81 -11.02 -12.64
C ALA A 375 25.33 -9.88 -11.72
N ALA A 376 25.75 -10.20 -10.49
CA ALA A 376 26.35 -9.23 -9.57
C ALA A 376 27.83 -8.92 -9.85
N GLY A 377 28.51 -9.76 -10.65
CA GLY A 377 29.97 -9.74 -10.80
C GLY A 377 30.72 -10.19 -9.54
N LEU A 378 30.11 -11.07 -8.74
CA LEU A 378 30.63 -11.52 -7.44
C LEU A 378 30.86 -13.04 -7.42
N THR A 379 31.64 -13.51 -6.44
CA THR A 379 31.90 -14.91 -6.15
C THR A 379 31.28 -15.33 -4.81
N LEU A 380 31.19 -16.64 -4.55
CA LEU A 380 30.64 -17.16 -3.30
C LEU A 380 31.41 -16.66 -2.05
N SER A 381 32.70 -16.37 -2.19
CA SER A 381 33.55 -15.78 -1.14
C SER A 381 33.31 -14.29 -0.88
N ASP A 382 32.51 -13.61 -1.71
CA ASP A 382 32.13 -12.20 -1.51
C ASP A 382 30.76 -12.06 -0.82
N ILE A 383 30.16 -13.16 -0.34
CA ILE A 383 28.85 -13.19 0.35
C ILE A 383 29.06 -13.32 1.86
N ASP A 384 28.59 -12.33 2.63
CA ASP A 384 28.74 -12.30 4.09
C ASP A 384 27.60 -13.05 4.82
N ILE A 385 26.38 -12.98 4.28
CA ILE A 385 25.16 -13.51 4.90
C ILE A 385 24.27 -14.17 3.86
N VAL A 386 23.72 -15.34 4.16
CA VAL A 386 22.65 -16.00 3.41
C VAL A 386 21.36 -15.95 4.22
N GLU A 387 20.23 -15.59 3.62
CA GLU A 387 18.93 -15.50 4.28
C GLU A 387 17.87 -16.27 3.48
N LEU A 388 17.24 -17.28 4.12
CA LEU A 388 16.33 -18.23 3.47
C LEU A 388 14.86 -17.87 3.70
N ILE A 389 14.14 -17.56 2.64
CA ILE A 389 12.71 -17.23 2.65
C ILE A 389 11.90 -18.09 1.66
N GLY A 390 10.57 -17.93 1.65
CA GLY A 390 9.67 -18.78 0.87
C GLY A 390 9.30 -20.09 1.58
N GLY A 391 8.21 -20.72 1.16
CA GLY A 391 7.66 -21.90 1.84
C GLY A 391 8.44 -23.20 1.60
N SER A 392 9.08 -23.34 0.44
CA SER A 392 9.63 -24.62 -0.04
C SER A 392 11.06 -24.90 0.43
N VAL A 393 11.77 -23.89 0.95
CA VAL A 393 13.05 -24.08 1.67
C VAL A 393 12.88 -24.91 2.94
N ARG A 394 11.64 -25.25 3.34
CA ARG A 394 11.33 -26.12 4.47
C ARG A 394 11.49 -27.61 4.16
N VAL A 395 11.54 -27.99 2.87
CA VAL A 395 11.83 -29.37 2.44
C VAL A 395 13.27 -29.74 2.88
N PRO A 396 13.48 -30.80 3.69
CA PRO A 396 14.79 -31.13 4.26
C PRO A 396 15.91 -31.27 3.23
N LYS A 397 15.60 -31.87 2.06
CA LYS A 397 16.58 -32.05 0.98
C LYS A 397 17.04 -30.76 0.33
N VAL A 398 16.15 -29.76 0.23
CA VAL A 398 16.52 -28.41 -0.25
C VAL A 398 17.48 -27.76 0.75
N LYS A 399 17.18 -27.80 2.05
CA LYS A 399 18.12 -27.30 3.09
C LYS A 399 19.48 -27.98 3.04
N GLN A 400 19.50 -29.30 2.83
CA GLN A 400 20.73 -30.06 2.74
C GLN A 400 21.56 -29.63 1.52
N ILE A 401 20.96 -29.54 0.33
CA ILE A 401 21.65 -29.09 -0.90
C ILE A 401 22.20 -27.66 -0.74
N LEU A 402 21.41 -26.74 -0.18
CA LEU A 402 21.87 -25.38 0.09
C LEU A 402 23.04 -25.37 1.09
N LYS A 403 22.98 -26.18 2.16
CA LYS A 403 24.07 -26.29 3.13
C LYS A 403 25.34 -26.87 2.51
N ASP A 404 25.22 -27.88 1.65
CA ASP A 404 26.35 -28.50 0.96
C ASP A 404 26.97 -27.55 -0.09
N TYR A 405 26.20 -26.62 -0.66
CA TYR A 405 26.68 -25.56 -1.55
C TYR A 405 27.36 -24.39 -0.80
N PHE A 406 26.73 -23.88 0.27
CA PHE A 406 27.22 -22.74 1.04
C PHE A 406 28.32 -23.09 2.07
N GLY A 407 28.48 -24.38 2.41
CA GLY A 407 29.59 -24.89 3.21
C GLY A 407 29.59 -24.44 4.67
N GLU A 408 30.46 -23.49 5.00
CA GLU A 408 30.60 -22.93 6.35
C GLU A 408 29.75 -21.67 6.59
N LEU A 409 29.17 -21.07 5.53
CA LEU A 409 28.27 -19.92 5.67
C LEU A 409 26.95 -20.33 6.36
N GLU A 410 26.50 -19.52 7.32
CA GLU A 410 25.25 -19.78 8.05
C GLU A 410 24.02 -19.48 7.18
N LEU A 411 23.08 -20.42 7.16
CA LEU A 411 21.79 -20.30 6.47
C LEU A 411 20.78 -19.57 7.37
N GLY A 412 20.80 -18.25 7.31
CA GLY A 412 19.95 -17.35 8.10
C GLY A 412 18.45 -17.59 7.90
N ILE A 413 17.73 -17.45 9.02
CA ILE A 413 16.26 -17.53 9.12
C ILE A 413 15.73 -16.41 10.06
N HIS A 414 16.36 -15.24 9.98
CA HIS A 414 16.02 -14.06 10.78
C HIS A 414 14.71 -13.41 10.33
N LEU A 415 14.33 -13.62 9.08
CA LEU A 415 13.06 -13.20 8.48
C LEU A 415 11.99 -14.26 8.66
N ASN A 416 10.74 -13.82 8.86
CA ASN A 416 9.60 -14.73 8.74
C ASN A 416 9.40 -15.07 7.25
N GLN A 417 9.77 -16.29 6.90
CA GLN A 417 9.79 -16.83 5.52
C GLN A 417 8.45 -16.76 4.77
N ASP A 418 7.32 -16.62 5.47
CA ASP A 418 5.98 -16.46 4.88
C ASP A 418 5.49 -14.99 4.84
N GLU A 419 6.09 -14.08 5.61
CA GLU A 419 5.49 -12.75 5.91
C GLU A 419 6.37 -11.55 5.51
N SER A 420 7.70 -11.71 5.46
CA SER A 420 8.62 -10.57 5.33
C SER A 420 8.49 -9.77 4.04
N MET A 421 8.04 -10.39 2.94
CA MET A 421 7.76 -9.70 1.68
C MET A 421 6.54 -8.77 1.79
N ALA A 422 5.49 -9.18 2.52
CA ALA A 422 4.32 -8.33 2.78
C ALA A 422 4.66 -7.18 3.72
N LEU A 423 5.40 -7.46 4.81
CA LEU A 423 5.86 -6.45 5.76
C LEU A 423 6.75 -5.39 5.07
N GLY A 424 7.71 -5.82 4.25
CA GLY A 424 8.56 -4.93 3.48
C GLY A 424 7.78 -4.10 2.45
N ALA A 425 6.81 -4.70 1.75
CA ALA A 425 5.92 -3.97 0.85
C ALA A 425 5.10 -2.90 1.58
N ALA A 426 4.58 -3.20 2.78
CA ALA A 426 3.82 -2.25 3.59
C ALA A 426 4.71 -1.13 4.16
N PHE A 427 5.94 -1.45 4.56
CA PHE A 427 6.94 -0.45 4.95
C PHE A 427 7.33 0.44 3.75
N HIS A 428 7.43 -0.11 2.54
CA HIS A 428 7.62 0.70 1.32
C HIS A 428 6.41 1.62 1.07
N ALA A 429 5.19 1.11 1.19
CA ALA A 429 3.97 1.92 1.07
C ALA A 429 3.94 3.07 2.10
N ALA A 430 4.40 2.82 3.33
CA ALA A 430 4.50 3.84 4.37
C ALA A 430 5.66 4.84 4.17
N ASN A 431 6.72 4.47 3.43
CA ASN A 431 7.74 5.42 2.97
C ASN A 431 7.24 6.33 1.83
N LEU A 432 6.35 5.81 0.97
CA LEU A 432 5.76 6.55 -0.15
C LEU A 432 4.58 7.44 0.25
N SER A 433 3.86 7.08 1.32
CA SER A 433 2.72 7.84 1.83
C SER A 433 3.14 9.01 2.73
N THR A 434 2.61 10.20 2.43
CA THR A 434 2.82 11.41 3.22
C THR A 434 2.13 11.39 4.59
N ALA A 435 1.29 10.38 4.87
CA ALA A 435 0.60 10.23 6.15
C ALA A 435 1.50 9.65 7.26
N PHE A 436 2.66 9.08 6.93
CA PHE A 436 3.54 8.41 7.89
C PHE A 436 4.91 9.08 8.02
N ARG A 437 5.58 8.78 9.14
CA ARG A 437 6.98 9.12 9.40
C ARG A 437 7.72 7.89 9.91
N VAL A 438 8.02 6.98 8.98
CA VAL A 438 8.83 5.77 9.25
C VAL A 438 10.33 6.10 9.27
N ARG A 439 11.15 5.16 9.77
CA ARG A 439 12.61 5.25 9.63
C ARG A 439 12.96 5.21 8.15
N LYS A 440 13.82 6.12 7.69
CA LYS A 440 14.34 6.09 6.32
C LYS A 440 15.30 4.92 6.15
N VAL A 441 15.10 4.15 5.09
CA VAL A 441 16.05 3.16 4.57
C VAL A 441 16.25 3.48 3.09
N GLY A 442 17.50 3.64 2.65
CA GLY A 442 17.79 3.80 1.22
C GLY A 442 17.56 2.47 0.49
N MET A 443 16.78 2.48 -0.59
CA MET A 443 16.53 1.30 -1.41
C MET A 443 16.79 1.65 -2.87
N GLN A 444 17.76 0.97 -3.48
CA GLN A 444 18.03 1.06 -4.91
C GLN A 444 18.00 -0.32 -5.55
N ASP A 445 16.98 -0.57 -6.36
CA ASP A 445 16.80 -1.83 -7.10
C ASP A 445 17.19 -1.65 -8.59
N ILE A 446 17.28 -2.77 -9.31
CA ILE A 446 17.71 -2.91 -10.71
C ILE A 446 16.64 -3.57 -11.58
N ASN A 447 16.50 -3.12 -12.83
CA ASN A 447 15.78 -3.84 -13.87
C ASN A 447 16.68 -4.95 -14.46
N PRO A 448 16.28 -6.23 -14.39
CA PRO A 448 17.13 -7.33 -14.87
C PRO A 448 17.16 -7.48 -16.40
N PHE A 449 16.34 -6.74 -17.17
CA PHE A 449 16.24 -6.88 -18.61
C PHE A 449 16.72 -5.62 -19.36
N ALA A 450 17.63 -5.77 -20.31
CA ALA A 450 17.94 -4.73 -21.28
C ALA A 450 16.69 -4.37 -22.11
N ILE A 451 16.54 -3.10 -22.46
CA ILE A 451 15.45 -2.54 -23.26
C ILE A 451 16.07 -1.71 -24.39
N ASP A 452 15.73 -2.01 -25.63
CA ASP A 452 16.11 -1.23 -26.80
C ASP A 452 15.00 -0.24 -27.18
N LEU A 453 15.41 0.91 -27.71
CA LEU A 453 14.56 1.93 -28.31
C LEU A 453 14.68 1.84 -29.83
N HIS A 454 13.54 1.75 -30.50
CA HIS A 454 13.41 1.78 -31.95
C HIS A 454 12.55 3.01 -32.33
N LEU A 455 12.94 3.70 -33.39
CA LEU A 455 12.32 4.91 -33.90
C LEU A 455 12.09 4.76 -35.40
N SER A 456 10.94 5.23 -35.91
CA SER A 456 10.71 5.41 -37.34
C SER A 456 9.86 6.65 -37.62
N ASP A 457 9.69 7.00 -38.89
CA ASP A 457 8.58 7.86 -39.30
C ASP A 457 7.25 7.24 -38.82
N LEU A 458 6.30 8.09 -38.42
CA LEU A 458 4.95 7.67 -38.09
C LEU A 458 4.20 7.32 -39.40
N PRO A 459 3.74 6.07 -39.62
CA PRO A 459 3.07 5.70 -40.86
C PRO A 459 1.75 6.44 -41.08
N GLU A 460 1.41 6.70 -42.34
CA GLU A 460 0.06 7.19 -42.70
C GLU A 460 -1.03 6.19 -42.31
N GLU A 461 -2.24 6.68 -42.06
CA GLU A 461 -3.34 5.88 -41.52
C GLU A 461 -3.77 4.75 -42.49
N GLY A 462 -3.44 3.51 -42.12
CA GLY A 462 -3.65 2.31 -42.96
C GLY A 462 -2.40 1.79 -43.67
N SER A 463 -1.26 2.48 -43.58
CA SER A 463 0.05 2.03 -44.07
C SER A 463 0.77 1.15 -43.03
N PRO A 464 1.49 0.08 -43.43
CA PRO A 464 2.31 -0.71 -42.50
C PRO A 464 3.52 0.10 -42.02
N SER A 465 3.79 0.10 -40.70
CA SER A 465 5.06 0.61 -40.16
C SER A 465 6.26 -0.12 -40.76
N ALA A 466 7.32 0.62 -41.05
CA ALA A 466 8.62 0.09 -41.47
C ALA A 466 9.15 -0.99 -40.50
N PHE A 467 8.81 -0.90 -39.21
CA PHE A 467 9.15 -1.92 -38.22
C PHE A 467 8.08 -3.01 -38.05
N GLY A 468 6.80 -2.72 -38.32
CA GLY A 468 5.74 -3.73 -38.34
C GLY A 468 6.00 -4.84 -39.36
N GLY A 469 6.50 -4.47 -40.55
CA GLY A 469 6.96 -5.41 -41.59
C GLY A 469 8.29 -6.13 -41.29
N LEU A 470 8.95 -5.81 -40.17
CA LEU A 470 10.20 -6.42 -39.71
C LEU A 470 9.97 -7.32 -38.48
N LEU A 471 9.14 -6.92 -37.51
CA LEU A 471 8.71 -7.77 -36.40
C LEU A 471 8.02 -9.05 -36.92
N ASN A 472 7.09 -8.91 -37.87
CA ASN A 472 6.40 -10.02 -38.51
C ASN A 472 7.33 -10.91 -39.38
N ARG A 473 8.58 -10.49 -39.60
CA ARG A 473 9.60 -11.19 -40.39
C ARG A 473 10.66 -11.86 -39.52
N LEU A 474 10.97 -11.28 -38.36
CA LEU A 474 11.87 -11.84 -37.34
C LEU A 474 11.18 -12.91 -36.48
N TRP A 475 9.85 -12.80 -36.26
CA TRP A 475 9.11 -13.65 -35.30
C TRP A 475 8.14 -14.65 -35.95
N SER A 476 8.09 -14.70 -37.29
CA SER A 476 7.37 -15.76 -38.01
C SER A 476 8.09 -17.09 -37.83
N SER A 477 7.38 -18.13 -37.35
CA SER A 477 7.92 -19.50 -37.24
C SER A 477 8.08 -20.22 -38.60
N SER A 478 7.82 -19.53 -39.72
CA SER A 478 8.02 -20.03 -41.07
C SER A 478 9.41 -19.67 -41.59
N GLY A 479 10.37 -20.60 -41.46
CA GLY A 479 11.78 -20.42 -41.86
C GLY A 479 12.03 -20.40 -43.38
N ASP A 480 11.30 -19.58 -44.13
CA ASP A 480 11.37 -19.49 -45.60
C ASP A 480 11.84 -18.08 -46.07
N LYS A 481 13.16 -17.99 -46.33
CA LYS A 481 13.83 -17.14 -47.34
C LYS A 481 13.94 -15.62 -47.13
N GLU A 482 15.19 -15.16 -47.11
CA GLU A 482 15.60 -13.75 -47.22
C GLU A 482 15.62 -13.19 -48.67
N GLU A 483 15.33 -14.00 -49.71
CA GLU A 483 15.71 -13.67 -51.10
C GLU A 483 14.75 -12.74 -51.89
N GLU A 484 13.49 -12.58 -51.50
CA GLU A 484 12.50 -11.81 -52.30
C GLU A 484 12.23 -10.39 -51.75
N ALA A 485 13.28 -9.55 -51.75
CA ALA A 485 13.18 -8.11 -51.39
C ALA A 485 14.22 -7.22 -52.11
N LYS A 486 14.48 -7.44 -53.41
CA LYS A 486 15.48 -6.69 -54.20
C LYS A 486 15.00 -6.03 -55.49
N ASP A 487 13.70 -6.12 -55.81
CA ASP A 487 13.09 -5.49 -57.00
C ASP A 487 11.92 -4.56 -56.61
N ALA A 488 12.21 -3.58 -55.75
CA ALA A 488 11.40 -2.38 -55.58
C ALA A 488 12.34 -1.18 -55.39
N GLY A 489 12.07 -0.08 -56.10
CA GLY A 489 12.92 1.12 -56.11
C GLY A 489 12.54 2.13 -55.03
N ASP A 490 12.24 1.65 -53.82
CA ASP A 490 11.73 2.46 -52.72
C ASP A 490 12.88 3.13 -51.95
N GLU A 491 12.68 4.39 -51.51
CA GLU A 491 13.64 5.08 -50.65
C GLU A 491 13.63 4.44 -49.25
N GLU A 492 14.82 4.18 -48.66
CA GLU A 492 14.93 3.54 -47.36
C GLU A 492 14.25 4.39 -46.26
N ALA A 493 13.11 3.89 -45.75
CA ALA A 493 12.32 4.57 -44.73
C ALA A 493 13.17 4.88 -43.47
N TRP A 494 13.04 6.09 -42.94
CA TRP A 494 13.87 6.53 -41.82
C TRP A 494 13.61 5.67 -40.59
N THR A 495 14.67 5.03 -40.09
CA THR A 495 14.65 4.25 -38.85
C THR A 495 15.91 4.52 -38.02
N LYS A 496 15.81 4.40 -36.69
CA LYS A 496 16.95 4.40 -35.77
C LYS A 496 16.72 3.39 -34.66
N LYS A 497 17.78 2.65 -34.31
CA LYS A 497 17.80 1.74 -33.16
C LYS A 497 18.94 2.12 -32.21
N SER A 498 18.68 2.06 -30.92
CA SER A 498 19.67 2.29 -29.86
C SER A 498 19.31 1.48 -28.62
N ASN A 499 20.30 1.02 -27.85
CA ASN A 499 19.97 0.55 -26.50
C ASN A 499 19.46 1.74 -25.65
N LEU A 500 18.37 1.52 -24.91
CA LEU A 500 17.82 2.50 -23.99
C LEU A 500 18.24 2.19 -22.54
N TYR A 501 18.12 0.94 -22.11
CA TYR A 501 18.63 0.46 -20.82
C TYR A 501 19.35 -0.88 -21.01
N GLU A 502 20.47 -1.08 -20.33
CA GLU A 502 21.19 -2.36 -20.30
C GLU A 502 20.66 -3.25 -19.16
N VAL A 503 21.06 -4.53 -19.13
CA VAL A 503 20.80 -5.42 -17.99
C VAL A 503 21.37 -4.80 -16.70
N GLY A 504 20.61 -4.90 -15.60
CA GLY A 504 21.02 -4.35 -14.31
C GLY A 504 20.85 -2.84 -14.16
N ALA A 505 20.18 -2.15 -15.09
CA ALA A 505 19.96 -0.72 -15.00
C ALA A 505 19.13 -0.33 -13.76
N LEU A 506 19.63 0.62 -12.96
CA LEU A 506 18.98 1.11 -11.74
C LEU A 506 17.55 1.63 -12.00
N LEU A 507 16.60 1.27 -11.14
CA LEU A 507 15.23 1.81 -11.16
C LEU A 507 15.19 3.30 -10.73
N ASP A 508 14.11 3.98 -11.10
CA ASP A 508 13.92 5.45 -11.15
C ASP A 508 14.84 6.23 -12.14
N THR A 509 15.69 5.54 -12.90
CA THR A 509 16.59 6.19 -13.87
C THR A 509 15.83 6.87 -15.01
N LYS A 510 16.18 8.13 -15.26
CA LYS A 510 15.66 8.96 -16.37
C LYS A 510 16.74 9.10 -17.45
N LYS A 511 16.38 8.85 -18.71
CA LYS A 511 17.27 9.01 -19.88
C LYS A 511 16.66 9.92 -20.93
N LYS A 512 17.51 10.58 -21.72
CA LYS A 512 17.09 11.52 -22.78
C LYS A 512 17.75 11.10 -24.08
N ILE A 513 16.95 10.91 -25.13
CA ILE A 513 17.41 10.61 -26.49
C ILE A 513 17.04 11.78 -27.38
N SER A 514 17.96 12.25 -28.21
CA SER A 514 17.71 13.41 -29.07
C SER A 514 18.30 13.25 -30.46
N PHE A 515 17.55 13.66 -31.47
CA PHE A 515 17.90 13.50 -32.87
C PHE A 515 17.24 14.60 -33.71
N THR A 516 17.91 15.06 -34.76
CA THR A 516 17.27 15.94 -35.76
C THR A 516 16.29 15.13 -36.60
N HIS A 517 15.07 15.64 -36.77
CA HIS A 517 14.05 15.07 -37.67
C HIS A 517 13.02 16.11 -38.12
N ALA A 518 12.33 15.83 -39.22
CA ALA A 518 11.34 16.74 -39.80
C ALA A 518 9.89 16.21 -39.77
N GLN A 519 9.67 14.93 -39.49
CA GLN A 519 8.33 14.30 -39.50
C GLN A 519 7.89 13.88 -38.09
N ASP A 520 6.60 13.54 -37.96
CA ASP A 520 6.07 12.90 -36.74
C ASP A 520 6.61 11.47 -36.62
N VAL A 521 6.78 10.97 -35.39
CA VAL A 521 7.64 9.81 -35.08
C VAL A 521 6.86 8.69 -34.41
N GLU A 522 7.04 7.45 -34.88
CA GLU A 522 6.68 6.23 -34.15
C GLU A 522 7.84 5.82 -33.25
N VAL A 523 7.55 5.54 -31.97
CA VAL A 523 8.52 5.20 -30.94
C VAL A 523 8.16 3.84 -30.35
N GLN A 524 8.95 2.81 -30.64
CA GLN A 524 8.73 1.46 -30.10
C GLN A 524 9.76 1.16 -29.00
N LEU A 525 9.28 0.58 -27.88
CA LEU A 525 10.11 0.01 -26.82
C LEU A 525 10.02 -1.50 -26.89
N ALA A 526 11.17 -2.18 -26.98
CA ALA A 526 11.25 -3.62 -27.11
C ALA A 526 12.35 -4.20 -26.21
N TYR A 527 12.20 -5.45 -25.80
CA TYR A 527 13.37 -6.25 -25.42
C TYR A 527 14.25 -6.45 -26.69
N PRO A 528 15.59 -6.32 -26.61
CA PRO A 528 16.48 -6.80 -27.66
C PRO A 528 16.26 -8.30 -27.87
N ASP A 529 16.57 -8.76 -29.09
CA ASP A 529 16.38 -10.14 -29.52
C ASP A 529 17.04 -11.13 -28.53
N PRO A 530 16.29 -12.09 -27.95
CA PRO A 530 16.87 -13.11 -27.08
C PRO A 530 17.77 -14.07 -27.86
N VAL A 531 17.54 -14.25 -29.17
CA VAL A 531 18.41 -15.04 -30.05
C VAL A 531 19.55 -14.15 -30.54
N ALA A 532 20.76 -14.49 -30.15
CA ALA A 532 21.95 -13.83 -30.67
C ALA A 532 22.19 -14.21 -32.13
N ALA A 533 22.56 -13.25 -32.97
CA ALA A 533 23.09 -13.54 -34.31
C ALA A 533 24.33 -14.45 -34.20
N GLU A 534 24.57 -15.32 -35.20
CA GLU A 534 25.63 -16.34 -35.13
C GLU A 534 26.99 -15.76 -34.71
N GLY A 535 27.47 -16.15 -33.53
CA GLY A 535 28.74 -15.69 -32.95
C GLY A 535 28.65 -14.52 -31.97
N SER A 536 27.46 -14.02 -31.64
CA SER A 536 27.23 -13.07 -30.54
C SER A 536 26.73 -13.78 -29.27
N GLU A 537 26.89 -13.13 -28.12
CA GLU A 537 26.14 -13.46 -26.90
C GLU A 537 24.76 -12.77 -26.91
N SER A 538 23.81 -13.28 -26.13
CA SER A 538 22.46 -12.70 -26.01
C SER A 538 22.47 -11.50 -25.06
N LYS A 539 21.73 -10.44 -25.40
CA LYS A 539 21.58 -9.26 -24.54
C LYS A 539 20.67 -9.48 -23.32
N ASN A 540 19.85 -10.53 -23.32
CA ASN A 540 18.95 -10.88 -22.24
C ASN A 540 18.97 -12.40 -21.99
N PRO A 541 20.07 -12.97 -21.48
CA PRO A 541 20.26 -14.42 -21.38
C PRO A 541 19.26 -15.12 -20.44
N GLN A 542 18.62 -14.39 -19.54
CA GLN A 542 17.64 -14.90 -18.56
C GLN A 542 16.17 -14.56 -18.91
N LEU A 543 15.88 -13.97 -20.08
CA LEU A 543 14.49 -13.59 -20.44
C LEU A 543 13.57 -14.82 -20.44
N PRO A 544 12.39 -14.79 -19.78
CA PRO A 544 11.52 -15.96 -19.72
C PRO A 544 11.09 -16.46 -21.10
N LEU A 545 11.15 -17.77 -21.33
CA LEU A 545 10.79 -18.38 -22.61
C LEU A 545 9.32 -18.12 -22.93
N GLY A 546 9.04 -17.57 -24.12
CA GLY A 546 7.71 -17.13 -24.54
C GLY A 546 7.40 -15.65 -24.23
N THR A 547 8.36 -14.88 -23.68
CA THR A 547 8.19 -13.43 -23.52
C THR A 547 8.01 -12.75 -24.88
N ARG A 548 6.88 -12.05 -25.05
CA ARG A 548 6.63 -11.19 -26.23
C ARG A 548 7.59 -9.98 -26.21
N PRO A 549 8.32 -9.67 -27.30
CA PRO A 549 9.40 -8.69 -27.27
C PRO A 549 8.95 -7.23 -27.23
N LEU A 550 7.76 -6.90 -27.74
CA LEU A 550 7.25 -5.52 -27.81
C LEU A 550 6.59 -5.09 -26.49
N LEU A 551 7.07 -3.99 -25.89
CA LEU A 551 6.63 -3.51 -24.58
C LEU A 551 5.58 -2.39 -24.70
N ALA A 552 5.83 -1.43 -25.60
CA ALA A 552 4.96 -0.28 -25.84
C ALA A 552 5.28 0.38 -27.19
N VAL A 553 4.26 0.97 -27.82
CA VAL A 553 4.41 1.86 -28.99
C VAL A 553 3.84 3.23 -28.61
N TYR A 554 4.51 4.31 -29.03
CA TYR A 554 4.02 5.68 -28.86
C TYR A 554 4.07 6.45 -30.18
N ASN A 555 2.99 7.16 -30.48
CA ASN A 555 2.89 8.06 -31.62
C ASN A 555 3.23 9.48 -31.11
N VAL A 556 4.34 10.06 -31.58
CA VAL A 556 4.83 11.38 -31.18
C VAL A 556 4.54 12.38 -32.28
N THR A 557 3.53 13.23 -32.05
CA THR A 557 2.91 14.08 -33.07
C THR A 557 3.13 15.57 -32.85
N GLY A 558 3.13 16.33 -33.95
CA GLY A 558 3.33 17.78 -33.98
C GLY A 558 4.74 18.25 -34.32
N VAL A 559 5.65 17.35 -34.69
CA VAL A 559 6.99 17.64 -35.23
C VAL A 559 6.87 18.18 -36.65
N GLY A 560 6.13 17.51 -37.54
CA GLY A 560 5.94 17.93 -38.94
C GLY A 560 5.42 19.37 -39.07
N PRO A 561 4.32 19.74 -38.39
CA PRO A 561 3.84 21.12 -38.36
C PRO A 561 4.81 22.15 -37.75
N PHE A 562 5.81 21.73 -36.97
CA PHE A 562 6.84 22.61 -36.41
C PHE A 562 8.06 22.73 -37.33
N ALA A 563 8.52 21.62 -37.91
CA ALA A 563 9.54 21.62 -38.94
C ALA A 563 9.14 22.49 -40.14
N LYS A 564 7.84 22.49 -40.49
CA LYS A 564 7.29 23.41 -41.49
C LYS A 564 7.33 24.88 -41.04
N ASP A 565 6.86 25.20 -39.84
CA ASP A 565 6.90 26.58 -39.29
C ASP A 565 8.33 27.13 -39.16
N LEU A 566 9.33 26.26 -38.97
CA LEU A 566 10.75 26.60 -39.03
C LEU A 566 11.24 26.79 -40.48
N ALA A 567 10.89 25.88 -41.40
CA ALA A 567 11.26 25.99 -42.82
C ALA A 567 10.65 27.23 -43.50
N ASP A 568 9.41 27.59 -43.16
CA ASP A 568 8.72 28.82 -43.60
C ASP A 568 9.43 30.09 -43.08
N LYS A 569 10.29 29.98 -42.05
CA LYS A 569 11.18 31.04 -41.52
C LYS A 569 12.62 30.95 -42.06
N GLY A 570 12.91 30.02 -42.97
CA GLY A 570 14.25 29.77 -43.49
C GLY A 570 15.17 28.99 -42.53
N LEU A 571 14.61 28.40 -41.47
CA LEU A 571 15.34 27.66 -40.44
C LEU A 571 15.36 26.14 -40.71
N GLY A 572 16.36 25.45 -40.15
CA GLY A 572 16.55 24.02 -40.35
C GLY A 572 15.57 23.11 -39.59
N SER A 573 15.64 21.80 -39.87
CA SER A 573 14.83 20.78 -39.20
C SER A 573 15.09 20.74 -37.68
N PRO A 574 14.04 20.60 -36.84
CA PRO A 574 14.19 20.63 -35.39
C PRO A 574 14.89 19.39 -34.83
N LYS A 575 15.51 19.56 -33.66
CA LYS A 575 15.99 18.49 -32.80
C LYS A 575 14.83 18.00 -31.91
N VAL A 576 14.33 16.81 -32.21
CA VAL A 576 13.38 16.09 -31.34
C VAL A 576 14.14 15.58 -30.12
N VAL A 577 13.53 15.72 -28.93
CA VAL A 577 14.06 15.25 -27.65
C VAL A 577 12.98 14.43 -26.95
N LEU A 578 13.29 13.15 -26.74
CA LEU A 578 12.44 12.18 -26.03
C LEU A 578 13.01 11.94 -24.64
N HIS A 579 12.17 12.03 -23.61
CA HIS A 579 12.52 11.81 -22.21
C HIS A 579 11.88 10.50 -21.74
N PHE A 580 12.71 9.52 -21.41
CA PHE A 580 12.29 8.20 -20.93
C PHE A 580 12.55 8.08 -19.43
N HIS A 581 11.72 7.29 -18.76
CA HIS A 581 11.83 7.01 -17.32
C HIS A 581 11.59 5.53 -17.08
N LEU A 582 12.61 4.83 -16.56
CA LEU A 582 12.49 3.51 -15.97
C LEU A 582 12.05 3.70 -14.51
N GLN A 583 10.78 3.47 -14.23
CA GLN A 583 10.12 3.79 -12.95
C GLN A 583 10.50 2.81 -11.84
N SER A 584 10.24 3.17 -10.57
CA SER A 584 10.43 2.31 -9.39
C SER A 584 9.73 0.95 -9.50
N SER A 585 8.59 0.89 -10.20
CA SER A 585 7.84 -0.35 -10.45
C SER A 585 8.47 -1.28 -11.52
N GLY A 586 9.57 -0.90 -12.16
CA GLY A 586 10.20 -1.65 -13.26
C GLY A 586 9.57 -1.42 -14.64
N LEU A 587 8.71 -0.41 -14.79
CA LEU A 587 8.12 -0.05 -16.08
C LEU A 587 8.90 1.10 -16.74
N THR A 588 9.27 0.92 -18.01
CA THR A 588 9.80 2.03 -18.84
C THR A 588 8.66 2.74 -19.54
N VAL A 589 8.66 4.07 -19.47
CA VAL A 589 7.69 4.95 -20.16
C VAL A 589 8.38 6.11 -20.90
N LEU A 590 7.80 6.54 -22.01
CA LEU A 590 8.09 7.84 -22.65
C LEU A 590 7.29 8.92 -21.90
N SER A 591 7.94 9.65 -20.99
CA SER A 591 7.25 10.60 -20.09
C SER A 591 7.03 11.98 -20.73
N LYS A 592 7.87 12.38 -21.69
CA LYS A 592 7.76 13.67 -22.39
C LYS A 592 8.46 13.63 -23.75
N ALA A 593 7.91 14.35 -24.72
CA ALA A 593 8.59 14.68 -25.97
C ALA A 593 8.53 16.20 -26.24
N GLU A 594 9.60 16.76 -26.78
CA GLU A 594 9.68 18.18 -27.18
C GLU A 594 10.58 18.35 -28.41
N ALA A 595 10.24 19.29 -29.30
CA ALA A 595 11.07 19.68 -30.44
C ALA A 595 11.72 21.04 -30.16
N VAL A 596 13.00 21.17 -30.50
CA VAL A 596 13.82 22.35 -30.22
C VAL A 596 14.68 22.71 -31.43
N LEU A 597 14.82 24.00 -31.73
CA LEU A 597 15.85 24.52 -32.64
C LEU A 597 16.54 25.73 -31.99
N GLU A 598 17.87 25.76 -32.03
CA GLU A 598 18.66 26.94 -31.71
C GLU A 598 18.91 27.74 -32.99
N GLU A 599 18.43 28.98 -33.02
CA GLU A 599 18.72 30.00 -34.03
C GLU A 599 19.84 30.90 -33.47
N GLU A 600 20.95 31.03 -34.19
CA GLU A 600 22.02 31.98 -33.83
C GLU A 600 21.80 33.28 -34.59
N ILE A 601 21.43 34.34 -33.85
CA ILE A 601 21.20 35.67 -34.41
C ILE A 601 22.44 36.52 -34.18
N GLU A 602 23.12 36.90 -35.26
CA GLU A 602 24.09 37.97 -35.23
C GLU A 602 23.39 39.32 -35.03
N TYR A 603 23.89 40.12 -34.10
CA TYR A 603 23.49 41.50 -33.88
C TYR A 603 24.72 42.38 -33.72
N GLU A 604 24.64 43.60 -34.24
CA GLU A 604 25.72 44.59 -34.09
C GLU A 604 25.64 45.22 -32.69
N ALA A 605 26.76 45.22 -31.98
CA ALA A 605 26.91 45.87 -30.68
C ALA A 605 28.13 46.80 -30.70
N GLU A 606 27.95 48.04 -30.28
CA GLU A 606 29.06 48.99 -30.13
C GLU A 606 29.91 48.64 -28.90
N GLU A 607 31.22 48.50 -29.09
CA GLU A 607 32.17 48.15 -28.03
C GLU A 607 33.43 49.03 -28.11
N GLU A 608 33.86 49.58 -26.97
CA GLU A 608 35.06 50.43 -26.90
C GLU A 608 36.33 49.56 -26.83
N VAL A 609 36.98 49.35 -27.97
CA VAL A 609 38.28 48.65 -28.07
C VAL A 609 39.45 49.64 -28.10
N PRO A 610 40.62 49.27 -27.55
CA PRO A 610 41.79 50.13 -27.55
C PRO A 610 42.31 50.39 -28.97
N LEU A 611 42.78 51.61 -29.20
CA LEU A 611 43.52 52.02 -30.40
C LEU A 611 44.83 51.21 -30.52
N THR A 612 45.22 50.83 -31.73
CA THR A 612 46.48 50.11 -32.00
C THR A 612 47.71 51.01 -31.84
N ASP A 613 48.91 50.44 -31.76
CA ASP A 613 50.19 51.19 -31.60
C ASP A 613 50.56 52.08 -32.81
N GLU A 614 49.81 52.02 -33.92
CA GLU A 614 49.93 52.95 -35.05
C GLU A 614 48.86 54.04 -34.96
N GLU A 615 47.60 53.69 -34.69
CA GLU A 615 46.52 54.67 -34.45
C GLU A 615 46.76 55.53 -33.20
N LEU A 616 47.42 54.98 -32.17
CA LEU A 616 47.90 55.74 -31.01
C LEU A 616 49.00 56.72 -31.38
N LYS A 617 49.85 56.42 -32.39
CA LYS A 617 50.85 57.37 -32.88
C LYS A 617 50.18 58.44 -33.74
N GLU A 618 49.25 58.10 -34.62
CA GLU A 618 48.50 59.12 -35.37
C GLU A 618 47.72 60.04 -34.42
N ALA A 619 47.10 59.50 -33.36
CA ALA A 619 46.44 60.31 -32.33
C ALA A 619 47.42 61.16 -31.48
N GLU A 620 48.61 60.64 -31.14
CA GLU A 620 49.65 61.38 -30.42
C GLU A 620 50.46 62.36 -31.31
N GLU A 621 50.46 62.19 -32.63
CA GLU A 621 51.00 63.14 -33.62
C GLU A 621 49.98 64.22 -34.00
N ALA A 622 48.70 63.87 -34.15
CA ALA A 622 47.61 64.84 -34.31
C ALA A 622 47.51 65.75 -33.08
N ALA A 623 47.53 65.19 -31.86
CA ALA A 623 47.55 65.98 -30.63
C ALA A 623 48.79 66.90 -30.53
N LYS A 624 49.95 66.49 -31.06
CA LYS A 624 51.15 67.36 -31.15
C LYS A 624 51.05 68.42 -32.24
N ALA A 625 50.31 68.18 -33.31
CA ALA A 625 50.03 69.18 -34.32
C ALA A 625 49.12 70.27 -33.75
N GLU A 626 48.07 69.90 -33.00
CA GLU A 626 47.17 70.84 -32.30
C GLU A 626 47.89 71.58 -31.15
N GLU A 627 48.73 70.89 -30.35
CA GLU A 627 49.59 71.53 -29.32
C GLU A 627 50.68 72.45 -29.93
N SER A 628 50.83 72.48 -31.26
CA SER A 628 51.66 73.45 -31.99
C SER A 628 50.88 74.58 -32.68
N ALA A 629 49.55 74.61 -32.51
CA ALA A 629 48.65 75.64 -33.05
C ALA A 629 48.02 76.53 -31.95
N GLU A 630 47.78 76.00 -30.74
CA GLU A 630 47.31 76.78 -29.56
C GLU A 630 48.42 77.65 -28.93
N SER A 631 49.09 78.51 -29.71
CA SER A 631 50.04 79.51 -29.20
C SER A 631 49.85 80.93 -29.74
N GLU A 632 48.65 81.25 -30.23
CA GLU A 632 48.07 82.58 -30.43
C GLU A 632 46.56 82.48 -30.10
N GLU A 633 45.92 83.59 -29.72
CA GLU A 633 44.49 83.69 -29.30
C GLU A 633 44.10 83.12 -27.91
N GLU A 634 44.75 83.59 -26.82
CA GLU A 634 44.04 83.85 -25.54
C GLU A 634 43.59 85.33 -25.52
N GLU A 635 42.29 85.63 -25.68
CA GLU A 635 41.65 86.81 -25.07
C GLU A 635 40.09 86.74 -25.05
N GLU A 636 39.48 87.50 -24.14
CA GLU A 636 38.03 87.77 -23.91
C GLU A 636 37.05 86.61 -23.56
N SER A 637 36.84 86.46 -22.24
CA SER A 637 35.56 86.25 -21.51
C SER A 637 34.32 85.68 -22.25
N ALA A 638 33.66 84.60 -21.83
CA ALA A 638 33.19 84.17 -20.50
C ALA A 638 32.10 85.05 -19.84
N GLU A 639 30.84 84.58 -19.84
CA GLU A 639 29.88 84.84 -18.75
C GLU A 639 28.78 83.75 -18.63
N GLU A 640 28.29 83.62 -17.39
CA GLU A 640 27.09 82.95 -16.84
C GLU A 640 26.67 81.50 -17.18
N ALA A 641 26.32 80.79 -16.09
CA ALA A 641 25.54 79.55 -16.04
C ALA A 641 24.01 79.89 -15.99
N SER A 642 23.02 79.03 -15.72
CA SER A 642 22.93 77.68 -15.14
C SER A 642 21.53 77.09 -15.42
N ALA A 643 21.25 75.86 -14.96
CA ALA A 643 20.06 75.49 -14.16
C ALA A 643 19.27 74.21 -14.56
N GLU A 644 18.69 73.62 -13.50
CA GLU A 644 17.52 72.74 -13.39
C GLU A 644 17.54 71.24 -13.80
N GLU A 645 16.74 70.49 -13.03
CA GLU A 645 16.58 69.03 -12.98
C GLU A 645 15.15 68.63 -13.40
N ALA A 646 14.66 67.46 -12.93
CA ALA A 646 13.28 66.95 -12.95
C ALA A 646 12.78 66.30 -14.28
N SER A 647 11.97 65.23 -14.26
CA SER A 647 11.56 64.30 -13.17
C SER A 647 10.82 63.06 -13.73
N ALA A 648 10.37 62.17 -12.82
CA ALA A 648 9.24 61.22 -12.93
C ALA A 648 9.42 59.88 -13.70
N GLU A 649 9.85 58.85 -12.96
CA GLU A 649 9.05 57.70 -12.46
C GLU A 649 8.02 56.94 -13.33
N SER A 650 7.73 55.70 -12.85
CA SER A 650 6.76 54.66 -13.27
C SER A 650 7.13 53.81 -14.52
N GLU A 651 6.92 52.49 -14.58
CA GLU A 651 6.42 51.53 -13.56
C GLU A 651 6.95 50.08 -13.81
N GLU A 652 6.48 49.12 -13.00
CA GLU A 652 6.89 47.69 -12.81
C GLU A 652 6.85 46.81 -14.09
N GLU A 653 7.38 45.57 -14.18
CA GLU A 653 7.82 44.53 -13.22
C GLU A 653 9.09 43.79 -13.73
N GLU A 654 9.85 43.08 -12.86
CA GLU A 654 10.74 41.97 -13.32
C GLU A 654 10.98 40.90 -12.22
N GLU A 655 11.07 39.62 -12.62
CA GLU A 655 11.52 38.52 -11.75
C GLU A 655 13.05 38.45 -11.69
N SER A 656 13.66 38.49 -10.49
CA SER A 656 14.75 37.57 -10.10
C SER A 656 15.36 37.92 -8.74
N ALA A 657 15.71 36.90 -7.95
CA ALA A 657 16.69 37.01 -6.87
C ALA A 657 17.34 35.65 -6.56
N GLU A 658 18.67 35.69 -6.49
CA GLU A 658 19.67 34.66 -6.13
C GLU A 658 20.22 33.79 -7.29
N GLU A 659 21.53 33.79 -7.55
CA GLU A 659 22.66 34.23 -6.71
C GLU A 659 23.39 35.48 -7.21
N ALA A 660 23.77 36.36 -6.29
CA ALA A 660 24.76 37.42 -6.51
C ALA A 660 25.84 37.37 -5.42
N SER A 661 27.11 37.20 -5.80
CA SER A 661 28.26 37.39 -4.89
C SER A 661 29.60 37.57 -5.63
N ALA A 662 29.87 38.79 -6.13
CA ALA A 662 31.19 39.18 -6.65
C ALA A 662 31.45 40.70 -6.71
N GLU A 663 30.93 41.52 -5.78
CA GLU A 663 31.36 42.91 -5.60
C GLU A 663 31.93 43.15 -4.20
N GLU A 664 33.26 43.14 -4.06
CA GLU A 664 33.96 44.03 -3.09
C GLU A 664 35.47 44.14 -3.38
N GLU A 665 35.85 44.89 -4.43
CA GLU A 665 37.18 45.54 -4.50
C GLU A 665 37.13 46.83 -5.34
N GLU A 666 38.13 47.71 -5.19
CA GLU A 666 38.29 49.02 -5.85
C GLU A 666 37.16 50.07 -5.74
N LYS A 667 37.05 50.71 -4.56
CA LYS A 667 36.58 52.11 -4.45
C LYS A 667 37.47 53.01 -3.58
N THR A 668 38.76 53.07 -3.93
CA THR A 668 39.70 54.11 -3.50
C THR A 668 40.49 54.66 -4.70
N GLU A 669 41.12 55.84 -4.52
CA GLU A 669 42.04 56.48 -5.47
C GLU A 669 41.51 56.91 -6.86
N LYS A 670 40.65 57.95 -6.89
CA LYS A 670 40.72 58.96 -7.96
C LYS A 670 40.82 60.38 -7.41
N LYS A 671 42.04 60.93 -7.39
CA LYS A 671 42.26 62.39 -7.52
C LYS A 671 43.63 62.73 -8.12
N LYS A 672 43.60 63.59 -9.14
CA LYS A 672 44.74 64.11 -9.94
C LYS A 672 45.44 63.10 -10.88
N SER A 673 45.15 63.20 -12.18
CA SER A 673 46.20 63.26 -13.22
C SER A 673 45.67 63.90 -14.51
N ARG A 674 46.60 64.25 -15.40
CA ARG A 674 46.44 65.07 -16.63
C ARG A 674 45.34 64.57 -17.59
N LYS A 675 44.84 65.51 -18.43
CA LYS A 675 44.13 65.24 -19.70
C LYS A 675 44.88 64.11 -20.43
N LYS A 676 44.24 62.96 -20.68
CA LYS A 676 44.77 61.86 -21.50
C LYS A 676 44.00 61.83 -22.81
N VAL A 677 44.70 61.52 -23.90
CA VAL A 677 44.08 61.13 -25.19
C VAL A 677 43.12 59.97 -24.92
N LYS A 678 41.89 60.00 -25.49
CA LYS A 678 40.93 58.90 -25.34
C LYS A 678 41.49 57.68 -26.08
N LYS A 679 41.89 56.63 -25.33
CA LYS A 679 42.64 55.49 -25.88
C LYS A 679 41.77 54.41 -26.54
N THR A 680 40.46 54.62 -26.61
CA THR A 680 39.47 53.69 -27.14
C THR A 680 38.74 54.28 -28.34
N LYS A 681 38.48 53.44 -29.35
CA LYS A 681 37.55 53.70 -30.44
C LYS A 681 36.33 52.81 -30.28
N THR A 682 35.14 53.36 -30.53
CA THR A 682 33.93 52.57 -30.66
C THR A 682 34.05 51.75 -31.95
N VAL A 683 33.95 50.43 -31.85
CA VAL A 683 33.88 49.52 -33.00
C VAL A 683 32.58 48.75 -32.91
N THR A 684 31.89 48.66 -34.04
CA THR A 684 30.74 47.77 -34.21
C THR A 684 31.24 46.33 -34.22
N VAL A 685 31.00 45.60 -33.13
CA VAL A 685 31.35 44.19 -32.98
C VAL A 685 30.10 43.35 -33.19
N THR A 686 30.14 42.45 -34.18
CA THR A 686 29.09 41.45 -34.39
C THR A 686 29.09 40.47 -33.22
N LYS A 687 28.02 40.43 -32.43
CA LYS A 687 27.82 39.51 -31.31
C LYS A 687 26.71 38.52 -31.63
N THR A 688 26.84 37.29 -31.17
CA THR A 688 25.89 36.20 -31.44
C THR A 688 24.95 35.99 -30.25
N LYS A 689 23.64 36.10 -30.45
CA LYS A 689 22.61 35.76 -29.47
C LYS A 689 21.88 34.49 -29.90
N LYS A 690 21.89 33.46 -29.05
CA LYS A 690 21.07 32.25 -29.25
C LYS A 690 19.61 32.53 -28.93
N LYS A 691 18.71 32.15 -29.84
CA LYS A 691 17.26 32.17 -29.68
C LYS A 691 16.72 30.75 -29.84
N VAL A 692 16.03 30.27 -28.81
CA VAL A 692 15.58 28.87 -28.74
C VAL A 692 14.11 28.78 -29.13
N HIS A 693 13.83 28.22 -30.31
CA HIS A 693 12.47 27.82 -30.70
C HIS A 693 12.16 26.48 -30.05
N LYS A 694 11.06 26.39 -29.32
CA LYS A 694 10.72 25.19 -28.54
C LYS A 694 9.22 24.89 -28.58
N LYS A 695 8.87 23.63 -28.81
CA LYS A 695 7.49 23.15 -28.87
C LYS A 695 7.32 21.83 -28.10
N PRO A 696 6.38 21.71 -27.15
CA PRO A 696 6.01 20.42 -26.59
C PRO A 696 5.29 19.56 -27.64
N LEU A 697 5.58 18.27 -27.68
CA LEU A 697 5.00 17.33 -28.65
C LEU A 697 3.91 16.48 -27.99
N LYS A 698 2.90 16.09 -28.78
CA LYS A 698 1.80 15.24 -28.28
C LYS A 698 2.23 13.77 -28.38
N VAL A 699 2.49 13.16 -27.23
CA VAL A 699 2.73 11.71 -27.09
C VAL A 699 1.39 10.99 -26.88
N VAL A 700 1.15 9.91 -27.63
CA VAL A 700 -0.03 9.03 -27.47
C VAL A 700 0.45 7.59 -27.39
N LEU A 701 0.06 6.84 -26.36
CA LEU A 701 0.30 5.38 -26.32
C LEU A 701 -0.56 4.71 -27.41
N SER A 702 0.06 3.81 -28.17
CA SER A 702 -0.53 3.15 -29.33
C SER A 702 -0.58 1.64 -29.09
N ASN A 703 -1.74 1.04 -29.38
CA ASN A 703 -1.93 -0.41 -29.30
C ASN A 703 -1.59 -1.11 -30.63
N THR A 704 -1.10 -0.38 -31.64
CA THR A 704 -0.71 -0.95 -32.94
C THR A 704 0.47 -1.91 -32.77
N TYR A 705 0.44 -3.04 -33.46
CA TYR A 705 1.39 -4.15 -33.37
C TYR A 705 1.48 -4.84 -31.98
N MET A 706 0.80 -4.32 -30.94
CA MET A 706 0.73 -5.00 -29.66
C MET A 706 -0.18 -6.22 -29.75
N GLU A 707 0.41 -7.41 -29.69
CA GLU A 707 -0.32 -8.65 -29.52
C GLU A 707 -1.09 -8.65 -28.19
N LEU A 708 -0.50 -8.15 -27.10
CA LEU A 708 -1.16 -8.02 -25.79
C LEU A 708 -1.55 -6.56 -25.52
N ARG A 709 -2.78 -6.17 -25.89
CA ARG A 709 -3.23 -4.76 -25.89
C ARG A 709 -3.67 -4.32 -24.50
N PRO A 710 -3.10 -3.25 -23.91
CA PRO A 710 -3.43 -2.81 -22.55
C PRO A 710 -4.92 -2.46 -22.41
N TYR A 711 -5.45 -2.57 -21.18
CA TYR A 711 -6.87 -2.32 -20.88
C TYR A 711 -7.33 -0.93 -21.35
N SER A 712 -8.44 -0.91 -22.11
CA SER A 712 -9.12 0.34 -22.47
C SER A 712 -10.00 0.86 -21.32
N ALA A 713 -10.45 2.12 -21.42
CA ALA A 713 -11.34 2.71 -20.42
C ALA A 713 -12.70 1.97 -20.34
N GLU A 714 -13.16 1.45 -21.48
CA GLU A 714 -14.36 0.63 -21.63
C GLU A 714 -14.17 -0.73 -20.95
N MET A 715 -13.06 -1.42 -21.25
CA MET A 715 -12.73 -2.72 -20.62
C MET A 715 -12.60 -2.61 -19.10
N PHE A 716 -12.00 -1.52 -18.59
CA PHE A 716 -11.96 -1.24 -17.15
C PHE A 716 -13.37 -1.07 -16.57
N LYS A 717 -14.20 -0.23 -17.20
CA LYS A 717 -15.58 0.03 -16.75
C LYS A 717 -16.41 -1.24 -16.73
N GLU A 718 -16.30 -2.09 -17.74
CA GLU A 718 -16.98 -3.39 -17.84
C GLU A 718 -16.50 -4.37 -16.75
N SER A 719 -15.19 -4.48 -16.56
CA SER A 719 -14.58 -5.40 -15.58
C SER A 719 -14.91 -4.99 -14.13
N THR A 720 -14.80 -3.70 -13.80
CA THR A 720 -15.19 -3.18 -12.49
C THR A 720 -16.68 -3.35 -12.25
N ALA A 721 -17.55 -3.03 -13.21
CA ALA A 721 -19.00 -3.26 -13.06
C ALA A 721 -19.36 -4.75 -12.88
N LYS A 722 -18.64 -5.66 -13.55
CA LYS A 722 -18.80 -7.11 -13.38
C LYS A 722 -18.40 -7.56 -11.96
N LEU A 723 -17.28 -7.05 -11.43
CA LEU A 723 -16.83 -7.38 -10.08
C LEU A 723 -17.69 -6.73 -8.98
N ASP A 724 -18.15 -5.49 -9.17
CA ASP A 724 -19.04 -4.79 -8.24
C ASP A 724 -20.40 -5.50 -8.13
N GLU A 725 -20.97 -5.99 -9.24
CA GLU A 725 -22.21 -6.77 -9.22
C GLU A 725 -22.02 -8.14 -8.53
N LEU A 726 -20.92 -8.85 -8.81
CA LEU A 726 -20.57 -10.07 -8.07
C LEU A 726 -20.38 -9.79 -6.57
N GLN A 727 -19.79 -8.65 -6.20
CA GLN A 727 -19.61 -8.23 -4.82
C GLN A 727 -20.95 -7.92 -4.13
N ARG A 728 -21.86 -7.22 -4.81
CA ARG A 728 -23.23 -6.95 -4.32
C ARG A 728 -23.99 -8.25 -4.05
N LEU A 729 -23.91 -9.23 -4.95
CA LEU A 729 -24.56 -10.53 -4.81
C LEU A 729 -24.00 -11.35 -3.63
N ASP A 730 -22.69 -11.26 -3.36
CA ASP A 730 -22.10 -11.90 -2.18
C ASP A 730 -22.47 -11.18 -0.88
N GLU A 731 -22.49 -9.85 -0.85
CA GLU A 731 -22.89 -9.05 0.32
C GLU A 731 -24.37 -9.25 0.67
N GLU A 732 -25.26 -9.33 -0.31
CA GLU A 732 -26.69 -9.64 -0.10
C GLU A 732 -26.90 -11.07 0.45
N ARG A 733 -26.08 -12.04 0.03
CA ARG A 733 -26.11 -13.40 0.58
C ARG A 733 -25.60 -13.44 2.02
N MET A 734 -24.44 -12.84 2.30
CA MET A 734 -23.88 -12.80 3.65
C MET A 734 -24.86 -12.12 4.63
N ALA A 735 -25.51 -11.03 4.23
CA ALA A 735 -26.54 -10.39 5.04
C ALA A 735 -27.78 -11.28 5.28
N LYS A 736 -28.18 -12.10 4.29
CA LYS A 736 -29.28 -13.08 4.41
C LYS A 736 -28.93 -14.21 5.38
N GLU A 737 -27.73 -14.77 5.29
CA GLU A 737 -27.22 -15.81 6.18
C GLU A 737 -27.01 -15.29 7.59
N GLU A 738 -26.42 -14.10 7.77
CA GLU A 738 -26.29 -13.46 9.08
C GLU A 738 -27.65 -13.22 9.72
N ALA A 739 -28.63 -12.68 8.97
CA ALA A 739 -29.98 -12.47 9.48
C ALA A 739 -30.68 -13.78 9.88
N LYS A 740 -30.48 -14.86 9.12
CA LYS A 740 -30.98 -16.21 9.44
C LYS A 740 -30.36 -16.75 10.74
N ASN A 741 -29.02 -16.79 10.80
CA ASN A 741 -28.26 -17.28 11.96
C ASN A 741 -28.53 -16.43 13.21
N SER A 742 -28.78 -15.13 13.04
CA SER A 742 -29.13 -14.18 14.10
C SER A 742 -30.55 -14.40 14.62
N LEU A 743 -31.51 -14.82 13.78
CA LEU A 743 -32.82 -15.30 14.25
C LEU A 743 -32.68 -16.63 14.98
N GLU A 744 -32.00 -17.62 14.39
CA GLU A 744 -31.80 -18.95 14.96
C GLU A 744 -31.16 -18.89 16.36
N SER A 745 -30.02 -18.20 16.48
CA SER A 745 -29.32 -17.99 17.75
C SER A 745 -30.23 -17.32 18.79
N PHE A 746 -31.14 -16.45 18.36
CA PHE A 746 -32.07 -15.76 19.25
C PHE A 746 -33.25 -16.65 19.69
N ILE A 747 -33.69 -17.61 18.87
CA ILE A 747 -34.65 -18.65 19.26
C ILE A 747 -34.02 -19.54 20.34
N PHE A 748 -32.79 -20.04 20.11
CA PHE A 748 -32.06 -20.82 21.11
C PHE A 748 -31.82 -20.04 22.41
N GLN A 749 -31.36 -18.79 22.33
CA GLN A 749 -31.17 -17.94 23.52
C GLN A 749 -32.47 -17.70 24.29
N THR A 750 -33.58 -17.43 23.58
CA THR A 750 -34.90 -17.19 24.21
C THR A 750 -35.41 -18.46 24.90
N ARG A 751 -35.36 -19.61 24.22
CA ARG A 751 -35.77 -20.91 24.76
C ARG A 751 -34.93 -21.32 25.97
N ASN A 752 -33.60 -21.26 25.84
CA ASN A 752 -32.70 -21.62 26.93
C ASN A 752 -32.92 -20.73 28.15
N ARG A 753 -33.05 -19.41 27.96
CA ARG A 753 -33.30 -18.48 29.08
C ARG A 753 -34.57 -18.79 29.88
N VAL A 754 -35.63 -19.29 29.25
CA VAL A 754 -36.87 -19.69 29.96
C VAL A 754 -36.65 -20.95 30.84
N TYR A 755 -35.74 -21.86 30.45
CA TYR A 755 -35.41 -23.06 31.22
C TYR A 755 -34.28 -22.84 32.24
N ASP A 756 -33.21 -22.16 31.86
CA ASP A 756 -32.02 -21.94 32.69
C ASP A 756 -32.31 -20.96 33.84
N GLU A 757 -33.18 -19.96 33.62
CA GLU A 757 -33.64 -19.00 34.64
C GLU A 757 -34.99 -19.40 35.26
N GLU A 758 -35.43 -20.66 35.16
CA GLU A 758 -36.80 -21.13 35.50
C GLU A 758 -37.32 -20.58 36.84
N GLU A 759 -36.57 -20.70 37.93
CA GLU A 759 -37.02 -20.27 39.28
C GLU A 759 -37.35 -18.76 39.31
N THR A 760 -36.52 -17.94 38.67
CA THR A 760 -36.74 -16.49 38.57
C THR A 760 -37.82 -16.12 37.55
N ILE A 761 -37.89 -16.83 36.42
CA ILE A 761 -38.89 -16.61 35.37
C ILE A 761 -40.29 -16.97 35.87
N ASN A 762 -40.42 -18.07 36.63
CA ASN A 762 -41.67 -18.50 37.26
C ASN A 762 -42.20 -17.50 38.32
N GLN A 763 -41.34 -16.69 38.92
CA GLN A 763 -41.76 -15.62 39.85
C GLN A 763 -42.39 -14.42 39.14
N VAL A 764 -42.07 -14.18 37.85
CA VAL A 764 -42.49 -13.00 37.08
C VAL A 764 -43.28 -13.32 35.82
N SER A 765 -43.88 -14.52 35.73
CA SER A 765 -44.71 -14.92 34.59
C SER A 765 -45.82 -15.88 34.99
N THR A 766 -46.92 -15.86 34.24
CA THR A 766 -47.91 -16.94 34.30
C THR A 766 -47.46 -18.11 33.43
N GLU A 767 -48.10 -19.28 33.59
CA GLU A 767 -47.78 -20.47 32.80
C GLU A 767 -48.06 -20.23 31.31
N GLU A 768 -49.19 -19.58 31.00
CA GLU A 768 -49.61 -19.21 29.65
C GLU A 768 -48.61 -18.24 28.98
N GLN A 769 -48.03 -17.30 29.75
CA GLN A 769 -47.00 -16.37 29.25
C GLN A 769 -45.70 -17.11 28.85
N ARG A 770 -45.34 -18.20 29.54
CA ARG A 770 -44.18 -19.04 29.19
C ARG A 770 -44.49 -19.96 28.01
N GLU A 771 -45.68 -20.57 28.01
CA GLU A 771 -46.15 -21.40 26.89
C GLU A 771 -46.23 -20.60 25.59
N GLU A 772 -46.71 -19.35 25.60
CA GLU A 772 -46.75 -18.48 24.41
C GLU A 772 -45.34 -18.23 23.84
N VAL A 773 -44.36 -17.91 24.68
CA VAL A 773 -42.97 -17.67 24.26
C VAL A 773 -42.31 -18.95 23.74
N LEU A 774 -42.50 -20.10 24.41
CA LEU A 774 -41.92 -21.38 23.99
C LEU A 774 -42.59 -21.92 22.71
N SER A 775 -43.90 -21.73 22.58
CA SER A 775 -44.66 -22.09 21.38
C SER A 775 -44.24 -21.25 20.17
N GLU A 776 -44.04 -19.94 20.33
CA GLU A 776 -43.49 -19.10 19.25
C GLU A 776 -42.01 -19.48 18.95
N CYS A 777 -41.21 -19.89 19.94
CA CYS A 777 -39.87 -20.42 19.67
C CYS A 777 -39.92 -21.66 18.74
N MET A 778 -40.81 -22.61 19.01
CA MET A 778 -40.99 -23.81 18.18
C MET A 778 -41.56 -23.47 16.79
N SER A 779 -42.61 -22.66 16.74
CA SER A 779 -43.23 -22.12 15.51
C SER A 779 -42.22 -21.44 14.60
N LEU A 780 -41.28 -20.67 15.17
CA LEU A 780 -40.22 -20.00 14.43
C LEU A 780 -39.07 -20.92 14.04
N GLU A 781 -38.76 -21.96 14.82
CA GLU A 781 -37.78 -22.99 14.49
C GLU A 781 -38.28 -23.84 13.31
N ASP A 782 -39.50 -24.36 13.38
CA ASP A 782 -40.15 -25.08 12.27
C ASP A 782 -40.20 -24.21 11.01
N TRP A 783 -40.66 -22.94 11.13
CA TRP A 783 -40.70 -22.00 10.02
C TRP A 783 -39.30 -21.72 9.42
N LEU A 784 -38.24 -21.63 10.23
CA LEU A 784 -36.87 -21.37 9.76
C LEU A 784 -36.33 -22.48 8.84
N TYR A 785 -36.77 -23.71 9.08
CA TYR A 785 -36.35 -24.90 8.34
C TYR A 785 -37.31 -25.30 7.20
N GLU A 786 -38.56 -24.86 7.24
CA GLU A 786 -39.55 -24.99 6.15
C GLU A 786 -39.69 -23.71 5.31
N ASP A 787 -40.86 -23.04 5.32
CA ASP A 787 -41.18 -21.87 4.47
C ASP A 787 -40.16 -20.73 4.53
N GLY A 788 -39.56 -20.53 5.71
CA GLY A 788 -38.60 -19.47 6.01
C GLY A 788 -37.17 -19.77 5.56
N PHE A 789 -36.87 -20.95 4.99
CA PHE A 789 -35.50 -21.35 4.67
C PHE A 789 -34.76 -20.32 3.80
N ASP A 790 -35.45 -19.70 2.85
CA ASP A 790 -34.92 -18.73 1.89
C ASP A 790 -35.51 -17.31 2.07
N ALA A 791 -36.06 -17.01 3.25
CA ALA A 791 -36.75 -15.74 3.54
C ALA A 791 -35.82 -14.51 3.47
N SER A 792 -36.44 -13.32 3.37
CA SER A 792 -35.71 -12.06 3.25
C SER A 792 -35.09 -11.57 4.57
N VAL A 793 -34.03 -10.77 4.49
CA VAL A 793 -33.39 -10.10 5.65
C VAL A 793 -34.42 -9.32 6.50
N GLU A 794 -35.33 -8.61 5.84
CA GLU A 794 -36.39 -7.85 6.51
C GLU A 794 -37.39 -8.78 7.23
N GLU A 795 -37.63 -9.97 6.70
CA GLU A 795 -38.54 -10.97 7.27
C GLU A 795 -37.94 -11.69 8.47
N TYR A 796 -36.68 -12.15 8.39
CA TYR A 796 -35.95 -12.63 9.57
C TYR A 796 -35.91 -11.57 10.68
N GLY A 797 -35.67 -10.30 10.32
CA GLY A 797 -35.71 -9.16 11.23
C GLY A 797 -37.10 -8.93 11.86
N LYS A 798 -38.19 -9.08 11.09
CA LYS A 798 -39.58 -9.01 11.59
C LYS A 798 -39.88 -10.16 12.56
N LYS A 799 -39.53 -11.39 12.21
CA LYS A 799 -39.74 -12.60 13.02
C LYS A 799 -38.97 -12.52 14.35
N LYS A 800 -37.67 -12.20 14.31
CA LYS A 800 -36.85 -11.91 15.51
C LYS A 800 -37.43 -10.76 16.34
N GLY A 801 -37.95 -9.74 15.65
CA GLY A 801 -38.64 -8.60 16.25
C GLY A 801 -40.00 -8.94 16.92
N ALA A 802 -40.66 -10.03 16.52
CA ALA A 802 -41.90 -10.51 17.14
C ALA A 802 -41.60 -11.33 18.40
N LEU A 803 -40.77 -12.37 18.31
CA LEU A 803 -40.36 -13.19 19.47
C LEU A 803 -39.79 -12.34 20.60
N ARG A 804 -38.94 -11.36 20.26
CA ARG A 804 -38.38 -10.41 21.24
C ARG A 804 -39.46 -9.66 22.00
N LYS A 805 -40.56 -9.25 21.37
CA LYS A 805 -41.64 -8.50 22.07
C LYS A 805 -42.39 -9.37 23.08
N LEU A 806 -42.56 -10.66 22.78
CA LEU A 806 -43.20 -11.61 23.69
C LEU A 806 -42.30 -11.85 24.92
N GLY A 807 -41.04 -12.22 24.70
CA GLY A 807 -40.10 -12.52 25.80
C GLY A 807 -39.65 -11.30 26.61
N GLN A 808 -39.54 -10.11 26.00
CA GLN A 808 -38.91 -8.94 26.63
C GLN A 808 -39.61 -8.49 27.93
N ALA A 809 -40.94 -8.60 28.04
CA ALA A 809 -41.64 -8.27 29.28
C ALA A 809 -41.23 -9.20 30.43
N ILE A 810 -41.20 -10.52 30.17
CA ILE A 810 -40.80 -11.53 31.14
C ILE A 810 -39.34 -11.33 31.59
N PHE A 811 -38.42 -11.27 30.63
CA PHE A 811 -36.98 -11.16 30.92
C PHE A 811 -36.60 -9.86 31.65
N LYS A 812 -37.20 -8.73 31.26
CA LYS A 812 -36.97 -7.45 31.94
C LYS A 812 -37.49 -7.48 33.38
N ARG A 813 -38.61 -8.16 33.66
CA ARG A 813 -39.11 -8.33 35.03
C ARG A 813 -38.20 -9.21 35.88
N ALA A 814 -37.60 -10.25 35.30
CA ALA A 814 -36.64 -11.11 35.98
C ALA A 814 -35.35 -10.33 36.35
N GLU A 815 -34.85 -9.47 35.44
CA GLU A 815 -33.74 -8.54 35.72
C GLU A 815 -34.10 -7.54 36.84
N GLU A 816 -35.31 -6.99 36.82
CA GLU A 816 -35.84 -6.05 37.81
C GLU A 816 -36.31 -6.70 39.14
N LEU A 817 -36.15 -8.02 39.32
CA LEU A 817 -36.22 -8.68 40.64
C LEU A 817 -35.01 -8.34 41.51
N THR A 818 -33.81 -8.26 40.92
CA THR A 818 -32.54 -8.12 41.66
C THR A 818 -31.93 -6.72 41.50
N ALA A 819 -31.96 -6.16 40.29
CA ALA A 819 -31.33 -4.86 40.00
C ALA A 819 -31.94 -3.70 40.79
N ARG A 820 -33.25 -3.75 41.05
CA ARG A 820 -34.00 -2.68 41.70
C ARG A 820 -33.92 -2.65 43.21
N PRO A 821 -34.07 -3.77 43.96
CA PRO A 821 -33.75 -3.78 45.39
C PRO A 821 -32.31 -3.30 45.65
N ALA A 822 -31.35 -3.73 44.83
CA ALA A 822 -29.96 -3.26 44.91
C ALA A 822 -29.83 -1.74 44.65
N ALA A 823 -30.48 -1.20 43.61
CA ALA A 823 -30.47 0.24 43.33
C ALA A 823 -31.12 1.08 44.44
N VAL A 824 -32.19 0.57 45.06
CA VAL A 824 -32.85 1.21 46.22
C VAL A 824 -31.97 1.14 47.47
N GLU A 825 -31.28 0.03 47.72
CA GLU A 825 -30.33 -0.11 48.83
C GLU A 825 -29.12 0.82 48.65
N GLU A 826 -28.53 0.89 47.45
CA GLU A 826 -27.44 1.82 47.14
C GLU A 826 -27.89 3.27 47.35
N ALA A 827 -29.08 3.63 46.85
CA ALA A 827 -29.64 4.96 47.03
C ALA A 827 -29.83 5.30 48.51
N ARG A 828 -30.44 4.42 49.31
CA ARG A 828 -30.59 4.58 50.77
C ARG A 828 -29.23 4.70 51.48
N GLY A 829 -28.24 3.90 51.08
CA GLY A 829 -26.88 3.96 51.59
C GLY A 829 -26.19 5.29 51.29
N ILE A 830 -26.38 5.84 50.08
CA ILE A 830 -25.89 7.17 49.70
C ILE A 830 -26.61 8.28 50.49
N LEU A 831 -27.94 8.21 50.61
CA LEU A 831 -28.75 9.18 51.37
C LEU A 831 -28.33 9.20 52.84
N THR A 832 -28.10 8.04 53.45
CA THR A 832 -27.63 7.91 54.83
C THR A 832 -26.22 8.49 55.01
N LYS A 833 -25.29 8.20 54.09
CA LYS A 833 -23.93 8.78 54.09
C LYS A 833 -23.97 10.31 53.95
N PHE A 834 -24.84 10.84 53.09
CA PHE A 834 -25.01 12.29 52.92
C PHE A 834 -25.66 12.94 54.14
N ARG A 835 -26.71 12.32 54.71
CA ARG A 835 -27.38 12.79 55.94
C ARG A 835 -26.38 12.87 57.11
N GLY A 836 -25.51 11.87 57.26
CA GLY A 836 -24.39 11.90 58.21
C GLY A 836 -23.38 13.01 57.92
N LEU A 837 -22.91 13.16 56.68
CA LEU A 837 -21.95 14.20 56.30
C LEU A 837 -22.49 15.63 56.53
N VAL A 838 -23.79 15.88 56.37
CA VAL A 838 -24.40 17.18 56.71
C VAL A 838 -24.32 17.47 58.22
N THR A 839 -24.38 16.45 59.08
CA THR A 839 -24.24 16.66 60.54
C THR A 839 -22.81 17.04 60.95
N THR A 840 -21.77 16.57 60.25
CA THR A 840 -20.38 16.99 60.57
C THR A 840 -20.09 18.42 60.08
N TRP A 841 -20.80 18.91 59.05
CA TRP A 841 -20.59 20.26 58.50
C TRP A 841 -20.91 21.40 59.46
N GLU A 842 -21.66 21.17 60.54
CA GLU A 842 -21.88 22.16 61.60
C GLU A 842 -20.57 22.53 62.33
N GLU A 843 -19.69 21.54 62.56
CA GLU A 843 -18.37 21.74 63.19
C GLU A 843 -17.25 21.91 62.16
N GLU A 844 -17.21 21.07 61.12
CA GLU A 844 -16.13 21.02 60.13
C GLU A 844 -16.21 22.12 59.07
N LYS A 845 -17.44 22.55 58.70
CA LYS A 845 -17.71 23.46 57.57
C LYS A 845 -18.76 24.54 57.90
N PRO A 846 -18.63 25.31 59.00
CA PRO A 846 -19.64 26.28 59.47
C PRO A 846 -19.95 27.45 58.51
N TRP A 847 -19.29 27.52 57.34
CA TRP A 847 -19.59 28.46 56.25
C TRP A 847 -20.57 27.90 55.20
N ILE A 848 -21.01 26.65 55.35
CA ILE A 848 -22.22 26.12 54.71
C ILE A 848 -23.39 26.52 55.62
N THR A 849 -24.32 27.33 55.11
CA THR A 849 -25.36 27.96 55.93
C THR A 849 -26.37 26.94 56.45
N GLU A 850 -27.09 27.29 57.52
CA GLU A 850 -28.18 26.47 58.05
C GLU A 850 -29.26 26.22 56.99
N GLU A 851 -29.54 27.22 56.14
CA GLU A 851 -30.42 27.11 54.96
C GLU A 851 -29.87 26.11 53.92
N GLU A 852 -28.57 26.15 53.61
CA GLU A 852 -27.93 25.20 52.68
C GLU A 852 -27.91 23.76 53.25
N ARG A 853 -27.70 23.60 54.56
CA ARG A 853 -27.81 22.29 55.24
C ARG A 853 -29.26 21.79 55.19
N THR A 854 -30.24 22.68 55.36
CA THR A 854 -31.68 22.34 55.30
C THR A 854 -32.13 21.96 53.89
N ASP A 855 -31.74 22.70 52.84
CA ASP A 855 -32.03 22.35 51.43
C ASP A 855 -31.47 20.98 51.01
N VAL A 856 -30.35 20.54 51.62
CA VAL A 856 -29.88 19.16 51.45
C VAL A 856 -30.81 18.17 52.16
N LEU A 857 -31.14 18.40 53.44
CA LEU A 857 -31.95 17.48 54.23
C LEU A 857 -33.37 17.34 53.67
N GLU A 858 -33.99 18.41 53.18
CA GLU A 858 -35.28 18.37 52.49
C GLU A 858 -35.22 17.55 51.19
N ARG A 859 -34.12 17.66 50.41
CA ARG A 859 -33.94 16.86 49.18
C ARG A 859 -33.61 15.41 49.46
N ILE A 860 -32.88 15.13 50.54
CA ILE A 860 -32.67 13.77 51.06
C ILE A 860 -34.04 13.17 51.43
N GLN A 861 -34.82 13.85 52.26
CA GLN A 861 -36.14 13.38 52.68
C GLN A 861 -37.05 13.14 51.47
N LYS A 862 -37.12 14.09 50.53
CA LYS A 862 -37.91 13.95 49.29
C LYS A 862 -37.47 12.78 48.39
N ALA A 863 -36.21 12.35 48.45
CA ALA A 863 -35.73 11.16 47.75
C ALA A 863 -36.10 9.87 48.51
N GLU A 864 -35.96 9.86 49.84
CA GLU A 864 -36.41 8.76 50.71
C GLU A 864 -37.94 8.55 50.61
N ASP A 865 -38.72 9.61 50.64
CA ASP A 865 -40.19 9.61 50.51
C ASP A 865 -40.62 9.04 49.15
N TRP A 866 -39.95 9.44 48.05
CA TRP A 866 -40.25 8.92 46.72
C TRP A 866 -39.91 7.43 46.58
N LEU A 867 -38.77 6.99 47.14
CA LEU A 867 -38.38 5.57 47.16
C LEU A 867 -39.44 4.74 47.91
N ALA A 868 -39.82 5.17 49.12
CA ALA A 868 -40.86 4.51 49.91
C ALA A 868 -42.21 4.46 49.18
N GLU A 869 -42.63 5.56 48.55
CA GLU A 869 -43.86 5.63 47.73
C GLU A 869 -43.84 4.65 46.56
N GLN A 870 -42.68 4.44 45.91
CA GLN A 870 -42.59 3.49 44.80
C GLN A 870 -42.48 2.03 45.28
N GLU A 871 -41.80 1.76 46.39
CA GLU A 871 -41.73 0.44 47.01
C GLU A 871 -43.10 -0.03 47.52
N GLU A 872 -43.87 0.85 48.16
CA GLU A 872 -45.25 0.57 48.59
C GLU A 872 -46.13 0.18 47.38
N LYS A 873 -46.14 1.02 46.34
CA LYS A 873 -46.88 0.74 45.10
C LYS A 873 -46.41 -0.52 44.38
N GLN A 874 -45.13 -0.85 44.46
CA GLN A 874 -44.58 -2.07 43.85
C GLN A 874 -44.87 -3.33 44.68
N ALA A 875 -45.10 -3.21 45.99
CA ALA A 875 -45.56 -4.34 46.81
C ALA A 875 -47.01 -4.74 46.49
N ASP A 876 -47.86 -3.78 46.10
CA ASP A 876 -49.24 -4.01 45.65
C ASP A 876 -49.35 -4.51 44.19
N GLN A 877 -48.32 -4.31 43.36
CA GLN A 877 -48.34 -4.61 41.93
C GLN A 877 -48.00 -6.10 41.65
N PRO A 878 -48.80 -6.85 40.85
CA PRO A 878 -48.52 -8.26 40.54
C PRO A 878 -47.15 -8.46 39.87
N SER A 879 -46.40 -9.49 40.29
CA SER A 879 -45.07 -9.79 39.74
C SER A 879 -45.05 -10.18 38.27
N HIS A 880 -46.19 -10.62 37.73
CA HIS A 880 -46.41 -10.98 36.32
C HIS A 880 -47.06 -9.85 35.49
N GLU A 881 -47.12 -8.62 36.03
CA GLU A 881 -47.41 -7.38 35.30
C GLU A 881 -46.15 -6.51 35.20
N ASP A 882 -46.20 -5.41 34.44
CA ASP A 882 -45.07 -4.47 34.37
C ASP A 882 -44.80 -3.79 35.72
N PRO A 883 -43.52 -3.50 36.04
CA PRO A 883 -43.13 -2.87 37.29
C PRO A 883 -43.53 -1.39 37.35
N VAL A 884 -43.90 -0.91 38.54
CA VAL A 884 -44.29 0.49 38.79
C VAL A 884 -43.13 1.47 38.52
N PHE A 885 -41.91 1.04 38.82
CA PHE A 885 -40.67 1.76 38.57
C PHE A 885 -39.53 0.76 38.33
N LEU A 886 -38.50 1.22 37.61
CA LEU A 886 -37.30 0.47 37.26
C LEU A 886 -36.10 0.89 38.12
N SER A 887 -35.11 0.01 38.21
CA SER A 887 -33.76 0.30 38.69
C SER A 887 -33.20 1.61 38.09
N THR A 888 -33.42 1.84 36.80
CA THR A 888 -32.96 3.02 36.06
C THR A 888 -33.63 4.33 36.47
N ASP A 889 -34.81 4.29 37.10
CA ASP A 889 -35.55 5.49 37.50
C ASP A 889 -35.03 6.11 38.81
N VAL A 890 -34.16 5.39 39.53
CA VAL A 890 -33.61 5.78 40.83
C VAL A 890 -32.55 6.89 40.72
N ASP A 891 -31.56 6.78 39.82
CA ASP A 891 -30.52 7.82 39.72
C ASP A 891 -31.05 9.21 39.33
N PRO A 892 -32.00 9.37 38.38
CA PRO A 892 -32.65 10.65 38.10
C PRO A 892 -33.24 11.36 39.34
N LYS A 893 -33.64 10.60 40.37
CA LYS A 893 -34.20 11.10 41.63
C LYS A 893 -33.12 11.39 42.67
N MET A 894 -32.02 10.65 42.62
CA MET A 894 -30.81 10.88 43.42
C MET A 894 -29.97 12.06 42.92
N LYS A 895 -30.01 12.36 41.61
CA LYS A 895 -29.19 13.38 40.95
C LYS A 895 -29.29 14.79 41.57
N PRO A 896 -30.46 15.32 41.95
CA PRO A 896 -30.55 16.60 42.65
C PRO A 896 -29.81 16.63 43.99
N VAL A 897 -29.83 15.52 44.74
CA VAL A 897 -29.12 15.38 46.03
C VAL A 897 -27.62 15.27 45.76
N LYS A 898 -27.21 14.34 44.88
CA LYS A 898 -25.80 14.12 44.48
C LYS A 898 -25.16 15.43 43.99
N SER A 899 -25.85 16.21 43.15
CA SER A 899 -25.36 17.50 42.65
C SER A 899 -25.24 18.59 43.71
N LEU A 900 -26.23 18.73 44.61
CA LEU A 900 -26.17 19.73 45.68
C LEU A 900 -25.06 19.39 46.70
N MET A 901 -24.96 18.11 47.10
CA MET A 901 -23.89 17.63 47.96
C MET A 901 -22.51 17.85 47.37
N ALA A 902 -22.31 17.55 46.08
CA ALA A 902 -21.03 17.80 45.42
C ALA A 902 -20.66 19.29 45.36
N LYS A 903 -21.65 20.18 45.19
CA LYS A 903 -21.46 21.64 45.20
C LYS A 903 -21.08 22.14 46.60
N LEU A 904 -21.85 21.78 47.63
CA LEU A 904 -21.65 22.27 48.99
C LEU A 904 -20.39 21.68 49.64
N ASN A 905 -20.10 20.39 49.43
CA ASN A 905 -18.90 19.76 49.97
C ASN A 905 -17.60 20.42 49.45
N LYS A 906 -17.64 20.97 48.23
CA LYS A 906 -16.54 21.72 47.58
C LYS A 906 -16.56 23.23 47.87
N LYS A 907 -17.54 23.76 48.62
CA LYS A 907 -17.64 25.20 48.93
C LYS A 907 -16.44 25.63 49.79
N PRO A 908 -15.56 26.53 49.32
CA PRO A 908 -14.37 26.94 50.07
C PRO A 908 -14.74 27.82 51.27
N LYS A 909 -13.87 27.83 52.28
CA LYS A 909 -14.01 28.71 53.46
C LYS A 909 -13.87 30.18 53.03
N PRO A 910 -14.78 31.08 53.43
CA PRO A 910 -14.71 32.50 53.06
C PRO A 910 -13.46 33.16 53.66
N ALA A 911 -12.86 34.06 52.88
CA ALA A 911 -11.69 34.82 53.30
C ALA A 911 -12.03 35.81 54.44
N PRO A 912 -11.10 36.09 55.37
CA PRO A 912 -11.34 37.05 56.44
C PRO A 912 -11.48 38.49 55.90
N PRO A 913 -12.29 39.35 56.54
CA PRO A 913 -12.43 40.74 56.13
C PRO A 913 -11.11 41.51 56.33
N LYS A 914 -10.78 42.42 55.41
CA LYS A 914 -9.68 43.36 55.59
C LYS A 914 -10.00 44.34 56.75
N PRO A 915 -9.03 44.73 57.59
CA PRO A 915 -9.25 45.74 58.61
C PRO A 915 -9.61 47.10 58.00
N ALA A 916 -10.45 47.86 58.70
CA ALA A 916 -10.62 49.29 58.45
C ALA A 916 -9.71 50.08 59.40
N GLU A 917 -8.78 50.85 58.85
CA GLU A 917 -8.10 51.91 59.59
C GLU A 917 -8.98 53.16 59.63
N ASN A 918 -8.84 53.96 60.68
CA ASN A 918 -9.71 55.10 60.91
C ASN A 918 -8.91 56.21 61.62
N GLU A 919 -8.44 57.19 60.86
CA GLU A 919 -8.18 58.54 61.39
C GLU A 919 -8.31 59.58 60.27
N SER A 920 -8.64 60.81 60.63
CA SER A 920 -9.04 61.88 59.72
C SER A 920 -7.97 62.95 59.57
N GLU A 921 -7.83 63.55 58.39
CA GLU A 921 -8.24 64.96 58.20
C GLU A 921 -8.23 65.46 56.73
N THR A 922 -9.31 66.19 56.39
CA THR A 922 -9.41 67.33 55.45
C THR A 922 -8.80 67.34 54.02
N VAL A 923 -9.70 67.62 53.05
CA VAL A 923 -9.54 68.63 51.95
C VAL A 923 -8.63 68.21 50.76
N GLU A 924 -8.94 68.49 49.47
CA GLU A 924 -9.87 69.45 48.83
C GLU A 924 -10.69 68.85 47.65
N ALA A 925 -11.19 69.70 46.74
CA ALA A 925 -12.05 69.41 45.57
C ALA A 925 -11.28 68.78 44.37
N SER A 926 -11.85 68.45 43.20
CA SER A 926 -13.11 68.88 42.57
C SER A 926 -13.66 67.93 41.48
N SER A 927 -14.87 68.26 40.98
CA SER A 927 -15.33 68.22 39.56
C SER A 927 -15.36 66.91 38.73
N GLU A 928 -16.59 66.58 38.32
CA GLU A 928 -17.04 66.38 36.92
C GLU A 928 -16.87 65.04 36.16
N GLU A 929 -18.04 64.50 35.79
CA GLU A 929 -18.49 64.02 34.47
C GLU A 929 -17.79 62.88 33.68
N ASP A 930 -18.36 61.68 33.82
CA ASP A 930 -19.24 61.01 32.83
C ASP A 930 -18.67 60.33 31.53
N LEU A 931 -19.50 59.40 31.01
CA LEU A 931 -19.55 58.79 29.67
C LEU A 931 -18.48 57.78 29.17
N ASP A 932 -18.82 56.49 29.36
CA ASP A 932 -19.27 55.57 28.28
C ASP A 932 -18.25 54.88 27.29
N LYS A 933 -18.61 53.65 26.89
CA LYS A 933 -18.19 52.82 25.72
C LYS A 933 -16.73 52.31 25.50
N LYS A 934 -16.61 50.99 25.73
CA LYS A 934 -16.47 49.91 24.69
C LYS A 934 -15.07 49.53 24.14
N SER A 935 -14.89 48.21 23.93
CA SER A 935 -14.30 47.50 22.75
C SER A 935 -13.10 46.57 23.02
N GLU A 936 -13.31 45.29 22.65
CA GLU A 936 -12.41 44.38 21.90
C GLU A 936 -11.01 43.93 22.43
N GLU A 937 -10.89 42.60 22.65
CA GLU A 937 -9.90 41.62 22.12
C GLU A 937 -8.37 41.82 22.39
N ALA A 938 -7.48 40.81 22.35
CA ALA A 938 -7.51 39.47 21.75
C ALA A 938 -6.71 38.39 22.55
N GLU A 939 -6.41 37.25 21.92
CA GLU A 939 -5.71 36.06 22.46
C GLU A 939 -4.16 36.11 22.32
N GLY A 940 -3.44 35.07 22.80
CA GLY A 940 -2.13 34.68 22.23
C GLY A 940 -1.08 34.04 23.17
N GLU A 941 -0.94 32.70 23.12
CA GLU A 941 0.32 31.89 22.99
C GLU A 941 1.58 32.12 23.90
N THR A 942 2.55 31.18 24.09
CA THR A 942 2.67 29.69 23.98
C THR A 942 3.90 29.17 24.78
N SER A 943 3.87 27.88 25.18
CA SER A 943 5.02 26.94 25.37
C SER A 943 5.98 27.05 26.58
N GLY A 944 6.58 25.89 26.94
CA GLY A 944 7.69 25.71 27.91
C GLY A 944 7.64 24.35 28.66
N ASP A 945 8.72 23.55 28.61
CA ASP A 945 8.77 22.15 29.10
C ASP A 945 10.13 21.75 29.72
N SER A 946 10.17 20.76 30.63
CA SER A 946 11.31 19.84 30.93
C SER A 946 11.10 18.95 32.18
N GLU A 947 11.77 17.78 32.21
CA GLU A 947 11.62 16.68 33.20
C GLU A 947 12.65 16.71 34.37
N SER A 948 12.44 15.96 35.47
CA SER A 948 13.15 14.66 35.72
C SER A 948 13.16 14.10 37.18
N GLN A 949 12.94 12.77 37.28
CA GLN A 949 13.55 11.73 38.17
C GLN A 949 13.34 11.64 39.72
N ASN A 950 12.94 10.42 40.13
CA ASN A 950 13.41 9.58 41.27
C ASN A 950 13.18 10.01 42.75
N ALA A 951 13.03 9.11 43.75
CA ALA A 951 12.84 7.64 43.79
C ALA A 951 12.32 7.20 45.20
N ASP A 952 12.03 5.89 45.36
CA ASP A 952 11.95 5.07 46.59
C ASP A 952 11.13 5.53 47.81
N ALA A 953 10.11 4.73 48.18
CA ALA A 953 10.10 3.92 49.42
C ALA A 953 8.75 3.18 49.59
N ASP A 954 8.81 1.87 49.83
CA ASP A 954 7.66 1.06 50.29
C ASP A 954 8.20 0.02 51.30
N GLU A 955 7.64 -0.05 52.51
CA GLU A 955 8.18 -0.85 53.62
C GLU A 955 7.05 -1.61 54.35
N GLN A 956 7.28 -2.89 54.58
CA GLN A 956 6.27 -3.85 55.05
C GLN A 956 6.04 -3.77 56.57
N THR A 957 4.93 -4.32 57.04
CA THR A 957 4.80 -4.80 58.44
C THR A 957 4.34 -6.25 58.49
N GLU A 958 4.88 -6.96 59.48
CA GLU A 958 5.09 -8.41 59.50
C GLU A 958 3.86 -9.27 59.85
N THR A 959 3.96 -10.57 59.59
CA THR A 959 3.55 -11.60 60.57
C THR A 959 4.35 -12.90 60.37
N ALA A 960 4.98 -13.41 61.44
CA ALA A 960 5.58 -14.75 61.55
C ALA A 960 4.55 -15.76 62.16
N GLU A 961 4.77 -17.04 62.48
CA GLU A 961 5.90 -17.97 62.74
C GLU A 961 5.42 -19.39 62.25
N GLU A 962 6.12 -20.54 62.11
CA GLU A 962 7.47 -21.16 62.09
C GLU A 962 7.20 -22.59 61.50
N ASP A 963 8.05 -23.46 60.93
CA ASP A 963 9.41 -23.58 60.34
C ASP A 963 9.36 -24.90 59.46
N GLY A 964 10.45 -25.43 58.87
CA GLY A 964 10.49 -26.91 58.68
C GLY A 964 11.36 -27.61 57.62
N SER A 965 12.46 -27.05 57.11
CA SER A 965 13.62 -27.79 56.53
C SER A 965 13.53 -28.66 55.23
N THR A 966 14.57 -28.48 54.39
CA THR A 966 15.24 -29.45 53.48
C THR A 966 14.57 -30.00 52.20
N GLU A 967 15.07 -29.51 51.07
CA GLU A 967 15.25 -30.22 49.78
C GLU A 967 16.30 -31.36 49.84
N PRO A 968 16.58 -32.13 48.76
CA PRO A 968 15.84 -32.30 47.49
C PRO A 968 15.49 -33.77 47.18
N ASN A 969 14.73 -34.02 46.11
CA ASN A 969 14.88 -35.28 45.36
C ASN A 969 14.44 -35.17 43.89
N ASP A 970 14.84 -36.19 43.11
CA ASP A 970 14.88 -36.20 41.64
C ASP A 970 13.65 -36.91 40.98
N ALA A 971 13.59 -36.82 39.65
CA ALA A 971 12.91 -37.68 38.67
C ALA A 971 11.44 -37.43 38.22
N SER A 972 11.35 -37.31 36.89
CA SER A 972 10.44 -38.05 35.97
C SER A 972 9.01 -37.56 35.65
N ASN A 973 8.74 -37.52 34.33
CA ASN A 973 7.46 -37.76 33.62
C ASN A 973 6.31 -36.74 33.82
N ASP A 974 5.39 -36.50 32.89
CA ASP A 974 5.28 -36.95 31.48
C ASP A 974 4.43 -35.96 30.64
N GLU A 975 4.23 -36.31 29.37
CA GLU A 975 3.37 -35.69 28.34
C GLU A 975 2.00 -35.15 28.82
N LEU A 976 1.60 -33.98 28.28
CA LEU A 976 0.32 -33.77 27.57
C LEU A 976 0.33 -32.48 26.72
#